data_AF-A0A2V6NIH5-F1
#
_entry.id   AF-A0A2V6NIH5-F1
#
_cell.length_a   1.000
_cell.length_b   1.000
_cell.length_c   1.000
_cell.angle_alpha   90.00
_cell.angle_beta   90.00
_cell.angle_gamma   90.00
#
_symmetry.space_group_name_H-M   'P 1'
#
loop_
_entity.id
_entity.type
_entity.pdbx_description
1 polymer ?
#
loop_
_entity_poly.entity_id
_entity_poly.type
_entity_poly.pdbx_seq_one_letter_code
_entity_poly.pdbx_strand_id
1 'polypeptide(L)'
;MADLDAQIEKLSAAIAGLELQRSNLGDAIVDPAIAALREQLAQLERGHAPTADERKLVTIVFTDVSGFTALSEKLDPEKVRELVNACFDWLVPVVQKYDGTIDKFIGDEIMALFGAPVAHEDDAERALRAALDMMHAIVAFNRANGTALGLHLGINTGLVVAGQIGGHDRRDYSVMGDAVNLAARLEDASSVGEIFVGPATYRLTQRIFDFEPVPQLRLKGKEAPVEVHRLLGAKVAPKSTRGIEGLRAPVVGRDEELEEIRRALADLADGQGSTVAILAEAGLGKSRLIAETRALLPANVTWAEGRALSFTAGMSYWLAREIVLSLLNVKPEAAQSEIVAALQKSLDGQSKIYPFLARLLEVPMDAAMEERMKFLSSEALRSGILEALRGYVRRRAQQEPLVLVWEDLHWCDPSSWELLETLVPLSNEVPLLLLCAARLEDNRLLDVLQGNDSSYARHIIRLSPLTRDESGWLIQQLLKIESLPDQMRELILNRAEGNPFFVEELLRSLIDAGTIVLEGDQAAATREIDAMEIPETLQGVLAARIDRLPLDNKQTLQRASVLGRIFQRRVLAYLYKERATPGLAASLGELQRREFIQSREQQASETAGLEEGEYIFKHAITHDVAYDSMLFARRKELHQLAAEAIEALFPGRLDELSATLGYHYDRAEAGERAIVHLGRAAERAKATFANAEAIGFYESAIRHITRAGEERFRESGARLNEGLGDVLTLAGRHDEARNAFARALNLVGNAERISRSRLHRKVGFSNSLQRHFTETACEFDLADQELGEPTKVATAGWWEEKVQIQLEWMHLFYWQGMVKEMRDLAERYRNVIAERGAAAQRAEFLKMIALSMLMESRFRPSQECVELAKRAVATSDETNNPAQAGHVNFVLGLIELCHGDFGGGVEQCGRALVMAEQTGDLVLQSRCLTYRAVAFRRLGDVARCRTDAEKTCELANKLGMVEYIAMAKANLAWVTWRQENYAEAEKLATEALELWHGMHDPYGFDWMALWPLIAIALHREDSSAAIGFARGLLAENQHPLPEKLSRAIRRACDESQNGAQEDAAADLASAMGLARELRYL
;
A
#
# COMPACT_ATOMS: atom_id res chain seq x y z
N MET A 1 -17.33 26.62 -31.29
CA MET A 1 -18.15 26.06 -32.38
C MET A 1 -19.62 26.42 -32.11
N ALA A 2 -20.52 26.30 -33.10
CA ALA A 2 -21.96 26.62 -33.08
C ALA A 2 -22.38 27.84 -32.23
N ASP A 3 -22.50 27.71 -30.91
CA ASP A 3 -22.86 28.80 -29.99
C ASP A 3 -21.76 29.88 -29.87
N LEU A 4 -20.49 29.48 -29.85
CA LEU A 4 -19.35 30.42 -29.90
C LEU A 4 -19.29 31.16 -31.24
N ASP A 5 -19.54 30.44 -32.33
CA ASP A 5 -19.44 30.97 -33.68
C ASP A 5 -20.57 31.99 -33.92
N ALA A 6 -21.77 31.72 -33.39
CA ALA A 6 -22.88 32.66 -33.35
C ALA A 6 -22.63 33.88 -32.45
N GLN A 7 -21.89 33.75 -31.35
CA GLN A 7 -21.47 34.89 -30.51
C GLN A 7 -20.45 35.79 -31.23
N ILE A 8 -19.46 35.18 -31.91
CA ILE A 8 -18.46 35.88 -32.74
C ILE A 8 -19.14 36.63 -33.90
N GLU A 9 -20.07 35.98 -34.60
CA GLU A 9 -20.86 36.60 -35.69
C GLU A 9 -21.72 37.76 -35.17
N LYS A 10 -22.37 37.58 -34.02
CA LYS A 10 -23.22 38.61 -33.38
C LYS A 10 -22.44 39.83 -32.91
N LEU A 11 -21.25 39.65 -32.33
CA LEU A 11 -20.37 40.76 -31.93
C LEU A 11 -19.77 41.48 -33.13
N SER A 12 -19.37 40.74 -34.16
CA SER A 12 -18.91 41.30 -35.45
C SER A 12 -19.99 42.17 -36.09
N ALA A 13 -21.25 41.70 -36.10
CA ALA A 13 -22.39 42.46 -36.57
C ALA A 13 -22.68 43.71 -35.72
N ALA A 14 -22.49 43.64 -34.39
CA ALA A 14 -22.67 44.79 -33.50
C ALA A 14 -21.61 45.88 -33.75
N ILE A 15 -20.34 45.50 -33.96
CA ILE A 15 -19.25 46.43 -34.33
C ILE A 15 -19.57 47.12 -35.66
N ALA A 16 -19.93 46.36 -36.69
CA ALA A 16 -20.30 46.92 -38.00
C ALA A 16 -21.54 47.85 -37.92
N GLY A 17 -22.51 47.52 -37.06
CA GLY A 17 -23.68 48.36 -36.79
C GLY A 17 -23.34 49.70 -36.14
N LEU A 18 -22.33 49.74 -35.25
CA LEU A 18 -21.86 50.97 -34.62
C LEU A 18 -21.00 51.83 -35.58
N GLU A 19 -20.15 51.20 -36.40
CA GLU A 19 -19.43 51.92 -37.48
C GLU A 19 -20.40 52.59 -38.46
N LEU A 20 -21.52 51.93 -38.77
CA LEU A 20 -22.61 52.51 -39.59
C LEU A 20 -23.37 53.67 -38.92
N GLN A 21 -23.33 53.82 -37.59
CA GLN A 21 -23.97 54.91 -36.85
C GLN A 21 -23.00 56.04 -36.43
N ARG A 22 -21.72 55.93 -36.80
CA ARG A 22 -20.65 56.86 -36.45
C ARG A 22 -20.95 58.33 -36.80
N SER A 23 -21.63 58.58 -37.93
CA SER A 23 -22.06 59.93 -38.33
C SER A 23 -23.12 60.57 -37.44
N ASN A 24 -23.84 59.77 -36.64
CA ASN A 24 -24.99 60.20 -35.86
C ASN A 24 -24.70 60.24 -34.35
N LEU A 25 -23.80 59.37 -33.88
CA LEU A 25 -23.39 59.24 -32.48
C LEU A 25 -22.06 59.96 -32.17
N GLY A 26 -21.20 60.15 -33.17
CA GLY A 26 -19.89 60.79 -33.02
C GLY A 26 -18.81 59.88 -32.43
N ASP A 27 -17.55 60.15 -32.80
CA ASP A 27 -16.40 59.30 -32.47
C ASP A 27 -16.23 59.09 -30.95
N ALA A 28 -16.49 60.12 -30.14
CA ALA A 28 -16.37 60.07 -28.68
C ALA A 28 -17.32 59.06 -27.98
N ILE A 29 -18.40 58.63 -28.65
CA ILE A 29 -19.31 57.58 -28.15
C ILE A 29 -19.03 56.24 -28.85
N VAL A 30 -18.68 56.29 -30.14
CA VAL A 30 -18.55 55.09 -30.97
C VAL A 30 -17.20 54.38 -30.81
N ASP A 31 -16.10 55.11 -30.63
CA ASP A 31 -14.78 54.48 -30.48
C ASP A 31 -14.63 53.69 -29.16
N PRO A 32 -15.09 54.16 -27.97
CA PRO A 32 -15.08 53.34 -26.75
C PRO A 32 -15.96 52.10 -26.87
N ALA A 33 -17.14 52.22 -27.49
CA ALA A 33 -18.06 51.09 -27.67
C ALA A 33 -17.50 50.02 -28.63
N ILE A 34 -16.87 50.45 -29.73
CA ILE A 34 -16.18 49.54 -30.66
C ILE A 34 -14.95 48.91 -30.02
N ALA A 35 -14.17 49.65 -29.22
CA ALA A 35 -13.02 49.10 -28.52
C ALA A 35 -13.43 47.96 -27.58
N ALA A 36 -14.44 48.18 -26.72
CA ALA A 36 -14.95 47.15 -25.80
C ALA A 36 -15.49 45.91 -26.54
N LEU A 37 -16.23 46.08 -27.64
CA LEU A 37 -16.74 44.96 -28.44
C LEU A 37 -15.63 44.22 -29.19
N ARG A 38 -14.60 44.92 -29.70
CA ARG A 38 -13.43 44.29 -30.32
C ARG A 38 -12.59 43.52 -29.31
N GLU A 39 -12.51 43.99 -28.07
CA GLU A 39 -11.85 43.25 -26.99
C GLU A 39 -12.62 41.98 -26.60
N GLN A 40 -13.95 42.05 -26.44
CA GLN A 40 -14.78 40.86 -26.24
C GLN A 40 -14.66 39.86 -27.41
N LEU A 41 -14.68 40.34 -28.65
CA LEU A 41 -14.47 39.51 -29.84
C LEU A 41 -13.10 38.83 -29.79
N ALA A 42 -12.03 39.59 -29.52
CA ALA A 42 -10.67 39.06 -29.44
C ALA A 42 -10.44 38.11 -28.25
N GLN A 43 -11.25 38.15 -27.19
CA GLN A 43 -11.23 37.17 -26.09
C GLN A 43 -11.88 35.84 -26.51
N LEU A 44 -12.99 35.91 -27.26
CA LEU A 44 -13.69 34.74 -27.79
C LEU A 44 -12.92 34.05 -28.93
N GLU A 45 -12.32 34.83 -29.84
CA GLU A 45 -11.44 34.34 -30.91
C GLU A 45 -10.16 33.69 -30.37
N ARG A 46 -9.64 34.17 -29.23
CA ARG A 46 -8.54 33.51 -28.49
C ARG A 46 -8.98 32.21 -27.78
N GLY A 47 -10.25 31.83 -27.83
CA GLY A 47 -10.78 30.60 -27.20
C GLY A 47 -10.77 30.63 -25.67
N HIS A 48 -10.62 31.79 -25.05
CA HIS A 48 -10.34 31.96 -23.62
C HIS A 48 -11.60 32.14 -22.74
N ALA A 49 -12.77 31.68 -23.19
CA ALA A 49 -14.02 31.77 -22.42
C ALA A 49 -13.98 30.85 -21.17
N PRO A 50 -13.91 31.38 -19.94
CA PRO A 50 -13.78 30.56 -18.74
C PRO A 50 -15.14 29.91 -18.41
N THR A 51 -15.22 28.61 -18.69
CA THR A 51 -16.44 27.79 -18.59
C THR A 51 -16.31 26.60 -17.63
N ALA A 52 -15.14 26.45 -17.01
CA ALA A 52 -14.89 25.51 -15.92
C ALA A 52 -14.30 26.27 -14.74
N ASP A 53 -14.77 25.95 -13.53
CA ASP A 53 -14.17 26.44 -12.30
C ASP A 53 -12.82 25.74 -12.08
N GLU A 54 -11.77 26.49 -11.76
CA GLU A 54 -10.41 25.96 -11.52
C GLU A 54 -9.88 26.37 -10.13
N ARG A 55 -8.91 25.63 -9.59
CA ARG A 55 -8.10 26.08 -8.45
C ARG A 55 -6.88 26.80 -8.98
N LYS A 56 -6.71 28.08 -8.63
CA LYS A 56 -5.58 28.92 -9.06
C LYS A 56 -4.93 29.61 -7.88
N LEU A 57 -3.63 29.87 -8.00
CA LEU A 57 -2.95 30.86 -7.18
C LEU A 57 -3.26 32.24 -7.78
N VAL A 58 -3.85 33.14 -6.99
CA VAL A 58 -4.30 34.46 -7.45
C VAL A 58 -3.86 35.51 -6.42
N THR A 59 -3.42 36.67 -6.88
CA THR A 59 -3.23 37.87 -6.05
C THR A 59 -4.47 38.75 -6.16
N ILE A 60 -5.10 39.01 -5.02
CA ILE A 60 -6.29 39.85 -4.92
C ILE A 60 -5.87 41.21 -4.35
N VAL A 61 -6.34 42.28 -5.00
CA VAL A 61 -6.23 43.67 -4.54
C VAL A 61 -7.62 44.18 -4.20
N PHE A 62 -7.81 44.66 -2.98
CA PHE A 62 -8.93 45.52 -2.61
C PHE A 62 -8.44 46.96 -2.43
N THR A 63 -9.30 47.94 -2.71
CA THR A 63 -8.96 49.36 -2.68
C THR A 63 -10.20 50.22 -2.42
N ASP A 64 -10.30 50.81 -1.23
CA ASP A 64 -11.28 51.86 -0.91
C ASP A 64 -10.79 53.25 -1.35
N VAL A 65 -11.74 54.16 -1.61
CA VAL A 65 -11.48 55.58 -1.95
C VAL A 65 -11.92 56.50 -0.82
N SER A 66 -11.13 56.47 0.24
CA SER A 66 -11.46 57.10 1.52
C SER A 66 -11.65 58.62 1.42
N GLY A 67 -12.63 59.13 2.15
CA GLY A 67 -12.91 60.58 2.26
C GLY A 67 -14.22 61.03 1.62
N PHE A 68 -14.87 60.19 0.80
CA PHE A 68 -16.19 60.48 0.25
C PHE A 68 -17.24 60.77 1.34
N THR A 69 -17.24 60.04 2.47
CA THR A 69 -18.23 60.24 3.55
C THR A 69 -18.30 61.69 4.04
N ALA A 70 -17.15 62.35 4.20
CA ALA A 70 -17.05 63.76 4.66
C ALA A 70 -17.38 64.80 3.56
N LEU A 71 -17.46 64.37 2.31
CA LEU A 71 -17.98 65.12 1.16
C LEU A 71 -19.49 64.90 0.98
N SER A 72 -19.99 63.68 1.21
CA SER A 72 -21.42 63.30 1.14
C SER A 72 -22.31 64.01 2.16
N GLU A 73 -21.75 64.50 3.27
CA GLU A 73 -22.46 65.40 4.20
C GLU A 73 -22.68 66.83 3.64
N LYS A 74 -22.05 67.18 2.50
CA LYS A 74 -21.95 68.55 1.96
C LYS A 74 -22.25 68.66 0.46
N LEU A 75 -22.32 67.53 -0.24
CA LEU A 75 -22.60 67.43 -1.67
C LEU A 75 -23.86 66.59 -1.91
N ASP A 76 -24.48 66.81 -3.07
CA ASP A 76 -25.62 66.01 -3.51
C ASP A 76 -25.18 64.57 -3.86
N PRO A 77 -25.93 63.51 -3.49
CA PRO A 77 -25.60 62.13 -3.81
C PRO A 77 -25.34 61.85 -5.30
N GLU A 78 -25.98 62.57 -6.23
CA GLU A 78 -25.70 62.42 -7.66
C GLU A 78 -24.28 62.89 -7.99
N LYS A 79 -23.83 64.00 -7.37
CA LYS A 79 -22.48 64.56 -7.55
C LYS A 79 -21.40 63.74 -6.87
N VAL A 80 -21.71 63.10 -5.74
CA VAL A 80 -20.81 62.13 -5.11
C VAL A 80 -20.60 60.95 -6.05
N ARG A 81 -21.68 60.39 -6.62
CA ARG A 81 -21.62 59.29 -7.59
C ARG A 81 -20.86 59.67 -8.88
N GLU A 82 -21.06 60.88 -9.39
CA GLU A 82 -20.26 61.40 -10.52
C GLU A 82 -18.76 61.49 -10.19
N LEU A 83 -18.42 61.93 -8.97
CA LEU A 83 -17.02 62.05 -8.52
C LEU A 83 -16.37 60.69 -8.23
N VAL A 84 -17.12 59.69 -7.73
CA VAL A 84 -16.68 58.29 -7.59
C VAL A 84 -16.39 57.69 -8.96
N ASN A 85 -17.32 57.80 -9.91
CA ASN A 85 -17.14 57.29 -11.26
C ASN A 85 -15.93 57.95 -11.96
N ALA A 86 -15.80 59.27 -11.88
CA ALA A 86 -14.66 59.99 -12.45
C ALA A 86 -13.31 59.60 -11.79
N CYS A 87 -13.33 59.14 -10.54
CA CYS A 87 -12.16 58.56 -9.88
C CYS A 87 -11.84 57.16 -10.42
N PHE A 88 -12.86 56.30 -10.56
CA PHE A 88 -12.70 54.96 -11.15
C PHE A 88 -12.18 55.00 -12.60
N ASP A 89 -12.59 56.00 -13.39
CA ASP A 89 -12.05 56.26 -14.74
C ASP A 89 -10.52 56.48 -14.76
N TRP A 90 -9.91 56.86 -13.63
CA TRP A 90 -8.44 57.00 -13.47
C TRP A 90 -7.78 55.77 -12.84
N LEU A 91 -8.51 54.96 -12.08
CA LEU A 91 -7.97 53.80 -11.34
C LEU A 91 -8.07 52.49 -12.15
N VAL A 92 -9.20 52.26 -12.84
CA VAL A 92 -9.42 51.03 -13.63
C VAL A 92 -8.37 50.85 -14.74
N PRO A 93 -7.97 51.89 -15.51
CA PRO A 93 -6.91 51.75 -16.51
C PRO A 93 -5.54 51.37 -15.91
N VAL A 94 -5.28 51.68 -14.63
CA VAL A 94 -4.04 51.29 -13.95
C VAL A 94 -4.03 49.79 -13.65
N VAL A 95 -5.15 49.22 -13.23
CA VAL A 95 -5.28 47.76 -13.04
C VAL A 95 -5.09 47.04 -14.38
N GLN A 96 -5.79 47.49 -15.42
CA GLN A 96 -5.72 46.91 -16.77
C GLN A 96 -4.32 47.01 -17.41
N LYS A 97 -3.58 48.11 -17.16
CA LYS A 97 -2.19 48.32 -17.61
C LYS A 97 -1.23 47.20 -17.18
N TYR A 98 -1.52 46.49 -16.09
CA TYR A 98 -0.70 45.39 -15.56
C TYR A 98 -1.32 43.99 -15.84
N ASP A 99 -2.22 43.90 -16.82
CA ASP A 99 -3.05 42.73 -17.15
C ASP A 99 -3.97 42.24 -16.01
N GLY A 100 -4.29 43.13 -15.06
CA GLY A 100 -5.24 42.87 -13.97
C GLY A 100 -6.70 42.96 -14.44
N THR A 101 -7.55 42.11 -13.90
CA THR A 101 -8.99 42.07 -14.19
C THR A 101 -9.78 42.67 -13.02
N ILE A 102 -10.71 43.60 -13.30
CA ILE A 102 -11.69 44.07 -12.30
C ILE A 102 -12.76 42.98 -12.10
N ASP A 103 -12.94 42.54 -10.86
CA ASP A 103 -13.91 41.49 -10.50
C ASP A 103 -15.28 42.10 -10.17
N LYS A 104 -15.32 43.12 -9.31
CA LYS A 104 -16.49 44.01 -9.14
C LYS A 104 -16.11 45.32 -8.44
N PHE A 105 -17.07 46.25 -8.45
CA PHE A 105 -17.09 47.43 -7.59
C PHE A 105 -18.04 47.17 -6.41
N ILE A 106 -17.65 47.59 -5.21
CA ILE A 106 -18.39 47.38 -3.95
C ILE A 106 -18.62 48.75 -3.31
N GLY A 107 -19.47 49.57 -3.94
CA GLY A 107 -19.65 50.98 -3.56
C GLY A 107 -18.47 51.82 -4.04
N ASP A 108 -17.74 52.43 -3.10
CA ASP A 108 -16.48 53.14 -3.29
C ASP A 108 -15.28 52.19 -3.49
N GLU A 109 -15.40 50.92 -3.09
CA GLU A 109 -14.31 49.93 -3.15
C GLU A 109 -14.17 49.26 -4.54
N ILE A 110 -12.92 49.05 -4.99
CA ILE A 110 -12.57 48.25 -6.17
C ILE A 110 -11.99 46.89 -5.73
N MET A 111 -12.52 45.80 -6.28
CA MET A 111 -11.91 44.46 -6.19
C MET A 111 -11.27 44.07 -7.52
N ALA A 112 -9.95 43.84 -7.52
CA ALA A 112 -9.14 43.51 -8.69
C ALA A 112 -8.33 42.21 -8.50
N LEU A 113 -8.09 41.51 -9.61
CA LEU A 113 -7.47 40.18 -9.66
C LEU A 113 -6.29 40.12 -10.62
N PHE A 114 -5.21 39.51 -10.16
CA PHE A 114 -4.03 39.16 -10.94
C PHE A 114 -3.83 37.64 -10.76
N GLY A 115 -3.87 36.87 -11.84
CA GLY A 115 -3.90 35.40 -11.81
C GLY A 115 -5.22 34.73 -12.20
N ALA A 116 -6.26 35.53 -12.45
CA ALA A 116 -7.55 35.06 -12.96
C ALA A 116 -8.12 36.08 -13.96
N PRO A 117 -8.61 35.66 -15.15
CA PRO A 117 -8.74 34.27 -15.62
C PRO A 117 -7.41 33.63 -16.08
N VAL A 118 -6.41 34.43 -16.48
CA VAL A 118 -5.07 33.99 -16.90
C VAL A 118 -4.07 34.18 -15.77
N ALA A 119 -3.15 33.23 -15.63
CA ALA A 119 -2.07 33.28 -14.64
C ALA A 119 -0.72 33.60 -15.28
N HIS A 120 0.06 34.42 -14.59
CA HIS A 120 1.41 34.84 -14.92
C HIS A 120 2.33 34.55 -13.72
N GLU A 121 3.62 34.37 -13.99
CA GLU A 121 4.56 34.08 -12.90
C GLU A 121 4.81 35.33 -12.01
N ASP A 122 4.54 36.53 -12.53
CA ASP A 122 4.70 37.85 -11.92
C ASP A 122 3.39 38.50 -11.42
N ASP A 123 2.28 37.75 -11.26
CA ASP A 123 0.98 38.30 -10.81
C ASP A 123 1.03 39.01 -9.44
N ALA A 124 1.94 38.60 -8.55
CA ALA A 124 2.16 39.29 -7.28
C ALA A 124 2.90 40.63 -7.48
N GLU A 125 3.93 40.68 -8.33
CA GLU A 125 4.59 41.93 -8.72
C GLU A 125 3.61 42.89 -9.41
N ARG A 126 2.83 42.40 -10.39
CA ARG A 126 1.83 43.18 -11.14
C ARG A 126 0.83 43.87 -10.22
N ALA A 127 0.28 43.14 -9.25
CA ALA A 127 -0.63 43.68 -8.25
C ALA A 127 -0.01 44.84 -7.44
N LEU A 128 1.25 44.70 -7.01
CA LEU A 128 1.95 45.75 -6.25
C LEU A 128 2.37 46.95 -7.11
N ARG A 129 2.72 46.75 -8.40
CA ARG A 129 2.96 47.86 -9.33
C ARG A 129 1.68 48.63 -9.64
N ALA A 130 0.56 47.92 -9.86
CA ALA A 130 -0.75 48.55 -10.03
C ALA A 130 -1.16 49.38 -8.80
N ALA A 131 -1.00 48.82 -7.59
CA ALA A 131 -1.30 49.50 -6.34
C ALA A 131 -0.49 50.81 -6.15
N LEU A 132 0.80 50.81 -6.45
CA LEU A 132 1.64 52.01 -6.39
C LEU A 132 1.24 53.06 -7.44
N ASP A 133 0.88 52.64 -8.65
CA ASP A 133 0.40 53.58 -9.67
C ASP A 133 -1.02 54.10 -9.41
N MET A 134 -1.88 53.34 -8.71
CA MET A 134 -3.18 53.82 -8.23
C MET A 134 -2.99 54.94 -7.19
N MET A 135 -2.00 54.81 -6.30
CA MET A 135 -1.59 55.89 -5.38
C MET A 135 -1.05 57.12 -6.11
N HIS A 136 -0.39 56.97 -7.27
CA HIS A 136 -0.02 58.11 -8.11
C HIS A 136 -1.24 58.72 -8.83
N ALA A 137 -2.16 57.89 -9.33
CA ALA A 137 -3.35 58.30 -10.06
C ALA A 137 -4.31 59.15 -9.20
N ILE A 138 -4.60 58.75 -7.96
CA ILE A 138 -5.47 59.52 -7.06
C ILE A 138 -4.90 60.92 -6.75
N VAL A 139 -3.56 61.04 -6.62
CA VAL A 139 -2.87 62.33 -6.39
C VAL A 139 -2.84 63.20 -7.65
N ALA A 140 -2.94 62.62 -8.84
CA ALA A 140 -3.13 63.36 -10.09
C ALA A 140 -4.60 63.81 -10.25
N PHE A 141 -5.55 62.91 -10.02
CA PHE A 141 -7.00 63.17 -10.02
C PHE A 141 -7.38 64.31 -9.06
N ASN A 142 -6.89 64.27 -7.82
CA ASN A 142 -7.12 65.32 -6.83
C ASN A 142 -6.61 66.70 -7.28
N ARG A 143 -5.45 66.75 -7.95
CA ARG A 143 -4.90 68.00 -8.50
C ARG A 143 -5.68 68.52 -9.71
N ALA A 144 -6.29 67.65 -10.49
CA ALA A 144 -7.13 68.04 -11.62
C ALA A 144 -8.53 68.54 -11.17
N ASN A 145 -9.12 67.91 -10.15
CA ASN A 145 -10.51 68.15 -9.74
C ASN A 145 -10.65 69.03 -8.48
N GLY A 146 -9.56 69.41 -7.82
CA GLY A 146 -9.58 70.23 -6.60
C GLY A 146 -10.03 69.50 -5.34
N THR A 147 -9.93 68.17 -5.33
CA THR A 147 -10.39 67.29 -4.25
C THR A 147 -9.24 66.82 -3.34
N ALA A 148 -9.59 66.15 -2.24
CA ALA A 148 -8.64 65.60 -1.27
C ALA A 148 -9.03 64.16 -0.87
N LEU A 149 -9.32 63.32 -1.86
CA LEU A 149 -9.61 61.90 -1.68
C LEU A 149 -8.33 61.11 -1.34
N GLY A 150 -8.47 60.06 -0.56
CA GLY A 150 -7.42 59.09 -0.28
C GLY A 150 -7.64 57.76 -1.03
N LEU A 151 -6.69 56.85 -0.83
CA LEU A 151 -6.91 55.41 -1.01
C LEU A 151 -6.31 54.69 0.20
N HIS A 152 -6.86 53.51 0.53
CA HIS A 152 -6.15 52.49 1.29
C HIS A 152 -6.39 51.10 0.67
N LEU A 153 -5.39 50.23 0.74
CA LEU A 153 -5.31 49.02 -0.09
C LEU A 153 -4.87 47.79 0.71
N GLY A 154 -5.57 46.68 0.53
CA GLY A 154 -5.23 45.37 1.06
C GLY A 154 -4.94 44.37 -0.04
N ILE A 155 -3.78 43.72 0.02
CA ILE A 155 -3.29 42.84 -1.05
C ILE A 155 -2.83 41.51 -0.48
N ASN A 156 -3.38 40.41 -0.98
CA ASN A 156 -2.96 39.07 -0.59
C ASN A 156 -3.04 38.04 -1.73
N THR A 157 -2.04 37.18 -1.80
CA THR A 157 -1.91 36.07 -2.74
C THR A 157 -2.30 34.76 -2.07
N GLY A 158 -3.00 33.87 -2.77
CA GLY A 158 -3.25 32.52 -2.28
C GLY A 158 -4.12 31.67 -3.20
N LEU A 159 -4.34 30.42 -2.80
CA LEU A 159 -5.18 29.49 -3.55
C LEU A 159 -6.66 29.88 -3.40
N VAL A 160 -7.31 30.10 -4.54
CA VAL A 160 -8.74 30.38 -4.67
C VAL A 160 -9.39 29.41 -5.66
N VAL A 161 -10.71 29.28 -5.59
CA VAL A 161 -11.50 28.75 -6.70
C VAL A 161 -11.89 29.93 -7.59
N ALA A 162 -11.53 29.88 -8.87
CA ALA A 162 -11.83 30.91 -9.87
C ALA A 162 -12.78 30.33 -10.92
N GLY A 163 -13.97 30.93 -11.10
CA GLY A 163 -15.09 30.27 -11.78
C GLY A 163 -16.30 31.16 -12.03
N GLN A 164 -17.41 30.57 -12.49
CA GLN A 164 -18.66 31.31 -12.72
C GLN A 164 -19.50 31.37 -11.43
N ILE A 165 -19.48 32.51 -10.74
CA ILE A 165 -20.14 32.68 -9.43
C ILE A 165 -21.41 33.53 -9.61
N GLY A 166 -22.57 32.99 -9.24
CA GLY A 166 -23.83 33.73 -9.29
C GLY A 166 -25.08 32.86 -9.27
N GLY A 167 -26.24 33.50 -9.38
CA GLY A 167 -27.55 32.85 -9.45
C GLY A 167 -27.86 32.32 -10.87
N HIS A 168 -29.03 31.69 -11.03
CA HIS A 168 -29.43 31.15 -12.33
C HIS A 168 -29.54 32.21 -13.45
N ASP A 169 -29.95 33.44 -13.12
CA ASP A 169 -30.18 34.52 -14.09
C ASP A 169 -28.97 35.45 -14.31
N ARG A 170 -27.91 35.33 -13.49
CA ARG A 170 -26.67 36.10 -13.63
C ARG A 170 -25.48 35.37 -13.00
N ARG A 171 -24.47 35.09 -13.82
CA ARG A 171 -23.19 34.49 -13.43
C ARG A 171 -22.06 35.37 -13.93
N ASP A 172 -21.32 35.94 -12.99
CA ASP A 172 -20.14 36.76 -13.31
C ASP A 172 -18.89 35.91 -12.99
N TYR A 173 -17.81 36.03 -13.77
CA TYR A 173 -16.58 35.27 -13.52
C TYR A 173 -15.83 35.89 -12.34
N SER A 174 -15.55 35.11 -11.30
CA SER A 174 -15.12 35.62 -10.00
C SER A 174 -14.34 34.59 -9.18
N VAL A 175 -13.75 35.02 -8.06
CA VAL A 175 -12.93 34.17 -7.18
C VAL A 175 -13.51 34.02 -5.77
N MET A 176 -13.27 32.86 -5.15
CA MET A 176 -13.66 32.57 -3.77
C MET A 176 -12.57 31.78 -3.04
N GLY A 177 -12.23 32.21 -1.83
CA GLY A 177 -11.28 31.53 -0.96
C GLY A 177 -10.89 32.35 0.27
N ASP A 178 -10.18 31.73 1.22
CA ASP A 178 -9.66 32.40 2.41
C ASP A 178 -8.68 33.55 2.06
N ALA A 179 -7.95 33.41 0.95
CA ALA A 179 -7.05 34.45 0.43
C ALA A 179 -7.78 35.75 0.05
N VAL A 180 -9.02 35.66 -0.45
CA VAL A 180 -9.89 36.81 -0.78
C VAL A 180 -10.31 37.51 0.52
N ASN A 181 -10.80 36.72 1.48
CA ASN A 181 -11.19 37.22 2.80
C ASN A 181 -10.03 37.84 3.58
N LEU A 182 -8.78 37.43 3.31
CA LEU A 182 -7.60 38.04 3.90
C LEU A 182 -7.24 39.36 3.23
N ALA A 183 -7.31 39.47 1.90
CA ALA A 183 -7.04 40.73 1.20
C ALA A 183 -7.97 41.87 1.67
N ALA A 184 -9.28 41.63 1.74
CA ALA A 184 -10.24 42.61 2.27
C ALA A 184 -9.97 42.98 3.74
N ARG A 185 -9.53 42.04 4.58
CA ARG A 185 -9.21 42.33 6.00
C ARG A 185 -7.87 43.06 6.20
N LEU A 186 -7.02 43.12 5.17
CA LEU A 186 -5.83 43.95 5.17
C LEU A 186 -6.17 45.39 4.73
N GLU A 187 -7.17 45.51 3.85
CA GLU A 187 -7.76 46.77 3.41
C GLU A 187 -8.47 47.46 4.60
N ASP A 188 -9.44 46.78 5.24
CA ASP A 188 -10.13 47.12 6.52
C ASP A 188 -9.20 47.70 7.61
N ALA A 189 -7.94 47.25 7.61
CA ALA A 189 -6.96 47.50 8.66
C ALA A 189 -5.86 48.51 8.27
N SER A 190 -5.84 48.95 7.01
CA SER A 190 -4.85 49.89 6.47
C SER A 190 -5.33 51.34 6.57
N SER A 191 -4.42 52.29 6.80
CA SER A 191 -4.78 53.72 6.87
C SER A 191 -4.71 54.38 5.49
N VAL A 192 -5.35 55.55 5.34
CA VAL A 192 -5.25 56.37 4.13
C VAL A 192 -3.78 56.67 3.80
N GLY A 193 -3.35 56.30 2.58
CA GLY A 193 -1.94 56.39 2.16
C GLY A 193 -1.10 55.15 2.50
N GLU A 194 -1.73 54.02 2.83
CA GLU A 194 -1.07 52.75 3.11
C GLU A 194 -1.52 51.64 2.14
N ILE A 195 -0.60 50.72 1.85
CA ILE A 195 -0.86 49.50 1.10
C ILE A 195 -0.37 48.36 1.98
N PHE A 196 -1.28 47.57 2.55
CA PHE A 196 -0.98 46.45 3.43
C PHE A 196 -0.96 45.14 2.65
N VAL A 197 0.13 44.39 2.84
CA VAL A 197 0.49 43.22 2.02
C VAL A 197 0.61 42.00 2.91
N GLY A 198 -0.12 40.94 2.55
CA GLY A 198 -0.17 39.68 3.27
C GLY A 198 1.13 38.86 3.15
N PRO A 199 1.36 37.89 4.05
CA PRO A 199 2.64 37.20 4.18
C PRO A 199 2.99 36.30 2.97
N ALA A 200 1.99 35.90 2.17
CA ALA A 200 2.22 35.22 0.90
C ALA A 200 2.80 36.19 -0.15
N THR A 201 2.10 37.30 -0.41
CA THR A 201 2.51 38.32 -1.39
C THR A 201 3.84 38.95 -1.00
N TYR A 202 4.05 39.26 0.28
CA TYR A 202 5.31 39.78 0.78
C TYR A 202 6.48 38.83 0.48
N ARG A 203 6.36 37.53 0.78
CA ARG A 203 7.46 36.57 0.54
C ARG A 203 7.83 36.46 -0.95
N LEU A 204 6.84 36.51 -1.84
CA LEU A 204 7.06 36.53 -3.29
C LEU A 204 7.77 37.83 -3.74
N THR A 205 7.38 38.98 -3.19
CA THR A 205 7.74 40.31 -3.76
C THR A 205 8.82 41.09 -2.99
N GLN A 206 9.22 40.64 -1.79
CA GLN A 206 10.24 41.29 -0.92
C GLN A 206 11.58 41.61 -1.60
N ARG A 207 11.92 40.91 -2.69
CA ARG A 207 13.15 41.16 -3.47
C ARG A 207 12.98 42.31 -4.49
N ILE A 208 11.75 42.58 -4.92
CA ILE A 208 11.41 43.50 -6.02
C ILE A 208 10.78 44.81 -5.51
N PHE A 209 10.36 44.85 -4.24
CA PHE A 209 9.81 46.06 -3.60
C PHE A 209 10.44 46.29 -2.22
N ASP A 210 10.32 47.50 -1.69
CA ASP A 210 10.70 47.83 -0.31
C ASP A 210 9.47 47.86 0.60
N PHE A 211 9.65 47.37 1.83
CA PHE A 211 8.58 47.14 2.79
C PHE A 211 8.95 47.58 4.20
N GLU A 212 7.94 47.96 4.99
CA GLU A 212 8.03 48.22 6.43
C GLU A 212 7.19 47.16 7.18
N PRO A 213 7.74 46.47 8.20
CA PRO A 213 6.99 45.45 8.94
C PRO A 213 5.99 46.09 9.92
N VAL A 214 4.73 45.63 9.88
CA VAL A 214 3.65 46.11 10.74
C VAL A 214 3.47 45.14 11.94
N PRO A 215 3.21 45.64 13.17
CA PRO A 215 2.90 44.76 14.31
C PRO A 215 1.74 43.81 14.02
N GLN A 216 1.89 42.52 14.39
CA GLN A 216 0.96 41.45 13.99
C GLN A 216 -0.50 41.76 14.34
N LEU A 217 -1.37 41.73 13.32
CA LEU A 217 -2.77 42.13 13.44
C LEU A 217 -3.66 40.94 13.79
N ARG A 218 -4.55 41.12 14.78
CA ARG A 218 -5.59 40.14 15.14
C ARG A 218 -6.85 40.37 14.31
N LEU A 219 -6.82 39.87 13.07
CA LEU A 219 -7.93 40.00 12.13
C LEU A 219 -9.13 39.13 12.55
N LYS A 220 -10.34 39.68 12.40
CA LYS A 220 -11.62 39.06 12.82
C LYS A 220 -11.79 37.66 12.21
N GLY A 221 -11.86 36.62 13.06
CA GLY A 221 -12.03 35.24 12.60
C GLY A 221 -10.75 34.54 12.14
N LYS A 222 -9.57 34.98 12.62
CA LYS A 222 -8.34 34.16 12.66
C LYS A 222 -7.97 33.91 14.13
N GLU A 223 -7.54 32.69 14.46
CA GLU A 223 -7.12 32.34 15.82
C GLU A 223 -5.69 32.81 16.14
N ALA A 224 -4.81 32.77 15.14
CA ALA A 224 -3.46 33.30 15.20
C ALA A 224 -3.42 34.77 14.71
N PRO A 225 -2.53 35.63 15.27
CA PRO A 225 -2.21 36.92 14.68
C PRO A 225 -1.63 36.76 13.27
N VAL A 226 -1.91 37.73 12.39
CA VAL A 226 -1.40 37.74 11.01
C VAL A 226 -0.24 38.72 10.89
N GLU A 227 0.84 38.28 10.25
CA GLU A 227 1.99 39.08 9.85
C GLU A 227 1.64 39.94 8.63
N VAL A 228 1.93 41.24 8.69
CA VAL A 228 1.54 42.23 7.67
C VAL A 228 2.71 43.16 7.37
N HIS A 229 2.88 43.51 6.10
CA HIS A 229 3.92 44.42 5.64
C HIS A 229 3.31 45.59 4.88
N ARG A 230 3.75 46.82 5.18
CA ARG A 230 3.40 48.02 4.42
C ARG A 230 4.34 48.13 3.22
N LEU A 231 3.79 48.24 2.02
CA LEU A 231 4.56 48.51 0.80
C LEU A 231 5.02 49.97 0.73
N LEU A 232 6.29 50.21 0.37
CA LEU A 232 6.91 51.53 0.29
C LEU A 232 7.24 51.98 -1.16
N GLY A 233 7.60 51.05 -2.05
CA GLY A 233 8.02 51.39 -3.42
C GLY A 233 8.63 50.20 -4.17
N ALA A 234 8.89 50.38 -5.47
CA ALA A 234 9.32 49.31 -6.39
C ALA A 234 10.77 49.46 -6.91
N LYS A 235 11.41 48.32 -7.19
CA LYS A 235 12.73 48.18 -7.82
C LYS A 235 12.54 47.90 -9.34
N VAL A 236 13.63 47.90 -10.11
CA VAL A 236 13.64 48.13 -11.59
C VAL A 236 13.83 46.83 -12.44
N ALA A 237 13.25 46.77 -13.66
CA ALA A 237 12.96 45.61 -14.58
C ALA A 237 13.41 45.88 -16.06
N PRO A 238 13.19 45.08 -17.18
CA PRO A 238 12.31 43.89 -17.48
C PRO A 238 12.93 42.74 -18.40
N LYS A 239 12.38 41.58 -18.89
CA LYS A 239 11.09 40.79 -18.99
C LYS A 239 11.37 39.37 -19.67
N SER A 240 10.86 38.97 -20.88
CA SER A 240 11.00 37.66 -21.60
C SER A 240 10.62 37.64 -23.14
N THR A 241 11.05 36.66 -24.01
CA THR A 241 10.33 36.18 -25.28
C THR A 241 10.61 34.78 -26.01
N ARG A 242 11.15 33.67 -26.62
CA ARG A 242 10.46 32.35 -26.91
C ARG A 242 11.23 31.22 -27.68
N GLY A 243 11.20 29.96 -27.17
CA GLY A 243 11.34 28.66 -27.89
C GLY A 243 12.75 28.02 -28.03
N ILE A 244 13.01 26.70 -27.86
CA ILE A 244 12.69 25.55 -28.75
C ILE A 244 13.19 24.18 -28.15
N GLU A 245 12.89 23.06 -28.83
CA GLU A 245 13.16 21.63 -28.51
C GLU A 245 14.63 21.18 -28.25
N GLY A 246 14.81 19.97 -27.67
CA GLY A 246 15.90 19.06 -28.10
C GLY A 246 16.91 18.53 -27.06
N LEU A 247 16.76 18.84 -25.76
CA LEU A 247 17.89 18.78 -24.82
C LEU A 247 17.99 17.44 -24.05
N ARG A 248 19.00 16.61 -24.38
CA ARG A 248 19.44 15.44 -23.59
C ARG A 248 20.89 15.64 -23.11
N ALA A 249 21.07 15.96 -21.83
CA ALA A 249 22.39 16.07 -21.21
C ALA A 249 23.00 14.71 -20.82
N PRO A 250 24.34 14.60 -20.72
CA PRO A 250 25.01 13.54 -19.99
C PRO A 250 24.70 13.65 -18.49
N VAL A 251 25.09 12.65 -17.70
CA VAL A 251 25.02 12.76 -16.23
C VAL A 251 26.13 13.68 -15.71
N VAL A 252 25.80 14.41 -14.63
CA VAL A 252 26.60 15.49 -14.06
C VAL A 252 26.67 15.29 -12.56
N GLY A 253 27.83 15.48 -11.94
CA GLY A 253 27.98 15.47 -10.47
C GLY A 253 27.49 14.18 -9.81
N ARG A 254 27.80 13.04 -10.45
CA ARG A 254 27.49 11.68 -9.94
C ARG A 254 28.67 10.72 -10.07
N ASP A 255 29.89 11.24 -10.19
CA ASP A 255 31.06 10.41 -10.47
C ASP A 255 31.43 9.49 -9.29
N GLU A 256 31.20 9.92 -8.05
CA GLU A 256 31.39 9.08 -6.86
C GLU A 256 30.30 7.99 -6.76
N GLU A 257 29.03 8.34 -6.96
CA GLU A 257 27.91 7.39 -6.92
C GLU A 257 27.96 6.38 -8.08
N LEU A 258 28.33 6.82 -9.28
CA LEU A 258 28.57 5.93 -10.42
C LEU A 258 29.77 5.01 -10.19
N GLU A 259 30.80 5.48 -9.48
CA GLU A 259 31.97 4.68 -9.17
C GLU A 259 31.70 3.63 -8.08
N GLU A 260 30.86 3.94 -7.07
CA GLU A 260 30.34 2.94 -6.14
C GLU A 260 29.50 1.86 -6.86
N ILE A 261 28.65 2.28 -7.80
CA ILE A 261 27.86 1.37 -8.65
C ILE A 261 28.76 0.51 -9.57
N ARG A 262 29.83 1.09 -10.17
CA ARG A 262 30.79 0.33 -10.98
C ARG A 262 31.49 -0.75 -10.17
N ARG A 263 31.82 -0.51 -8.90
CA ARG A 263 32.40 -1.51 -8.01
C ARG A 263 31.39 -2.63 -7.74
N ALA A 264 30.16 -2.30 -7.33
CA ALA A 264 29.12 -3.29 -7.13
C ALA A 264 28.81 -4.13 -8.39
N LEU A 265 28.92 -3.56 -9.60
CA LEU A 265 28.80 -4.29 -10.87
C LEU A 265 30.03 -5.16 -11.20
N ALA A 266 31.24 -4.75 -10.80
CA ALA A 266 32.46 -5.54 -10.96
C ALA A 266 32.49 -6.72 -9.98
N ASP A 267 32.18 -6.46 -8.70
CA ASP A 267 32.04 -7.48 -7.66
C ASP A 267 30.98 -8.53 -8.07
N LEU A 268 29.84 -8.08 -8.63
CA LEU A 268 28.80 -8.94 -9.20
C LEU A 268 29.31 -9.81 -10.37
N ALA A 269 30.16 -9.27 -11.25
CA ALA A 269 30.74 -10.00 -12.36
C ALA A 269 31.77 -11.05 -11.89
N ASP A 270 32.50 -10.77 -10.80
CA ASP A 270 33.37 -11.72 -10.09
C ASP A 270 32.58 -12.68 -9.16
N GLY A 271 31.25 -12.55 -9.11
CA GLY A 271 30.33 -13.50 -8.46
C GLY A 271 29.87 -13.12 -7.05
N GLN A 272 30.18 -11.91 -6.56
CA GLN A 272 29.77 -11.41 -5.25
C GLN A 272 28.55 -10.49 -5.40
N GLY A 273 27.39 -10.94 -4.90
CA GLY A 273 26.19 -10.10 -4.83
C GLY A 273 26.23 -9.07 -3.69
N SER A 274 25.36 -8.07 -3.78
CA SER A 274 25.22 -7.00 -2.78
C SER A 274 23.86 -6.29 -2.90
N THR A 275 23.56 -5.37 -1.99
CA THR A 275 22.38 -4.50 -2.09
C THR A 275 22.78 -3.03 -2.13
N VAL A 276 22.35 -2.31 -3.17
CA VAL A 276 22.55 -0.87 -3.38
C VAL A 276 21.22 -0.13 -3.20
N ALA A 277 21.14 0.73 -2.18
CA ALA A 277 19.99 1.59 -1.94
C ALA A 277 20.26 3.01 -2.47
N ILE A 278 19.46 3.46 -3.44
CA ILE A 278 19.48 4.83 -3.96
C ILE A 278 18.37 5.64 -3.27
N LEU A 279 18.78 6.51 -2.34
CA LEU A 279 17.89 7.38 -1.57
C LEU A 279 18.02 8.82 -2.04
N ALA A 280 16.90 9.44 -2.43
CA ALA A 280 16.87 10.85 -2.80
C ALA A 280 15.45 11.41 -2.76
N GLU A 281 15.30 12.73 -2.83
CA GLU A 281 14.02 13.38 -3.09
C GLU A 281 13.53 13.20 -4.54
N ALA A 282 12.46 13.89 -4.92
CA ALA A 282 11.98 13.94 -6.29
C ALA A 282 12.88 14.84 -7.16
N GLY A 283 13.17 14.41 -8.39
CA GLY A 283 13.98 15.18 -9.35
C GLY A 283 15.50 15.03 -9.24
N LEU A 284 16.04 14.61 -8.09
CA LEU A 284 17.51 14.51 -7.83
C LEU A 284 18.28 13.44 -8.65
N GLY A 285 17.62 12.75 -9.59
CA GLY A 285 18.26 11.92 -10.61
C GLY A 285 18.15 10.40 -10.46
N LYS A 286 17.42 9.85 -9.47
CA LYS A 286 17.36 8.39 -9.19
C LYS A 286 17.17 7.51 -10.45
N SER A 287 16.10 7.74 -11.21
CA SER A 287 15.79 6.97 -12.43
C SER A 287 16.84 7.15 -13.54
N ARG A 288 17.56 8.28 -13.56
CA ARG A 288 18.67 8.51 -14.50
C ARG A 288 19.91 7.71 -14.07
N LEU A 289 20.23 7.66 -12.78
CA LEU A 289 21.32 6.84 -12.25
C LEU A 289 21.08 5.34 -12.49
N ILE A 290 19.83 4.86 -12.35
CA ILE A 290 19.41 3.51 -12.74
C ILE A 290 19.62 3.29 -14.26
N ALA A 291 19.25 4.26 -15.10
CA ALA A 291 19.44 4.15 -16.55
C ALA A 291 20.93 4.11 -16.96
N GLU A 292 21.81 4.87 -16.32
CA GLU A 292 23.26 4.76 -16.53
C GLU A 292 23.82 3.43 -15.98
N THR A 293 23.32 2.95 -14.84
CA THR A 293 23.68 1.62 -14.31
C THR A 293 23.37 0.53 -15.34
N ARG A 294 22.21 0.64 -16.01
CA ARG A 294 21.79 -0.26 -17.10
C ARG A 294 22.68 -0.13 -18.35
N ALA A 295 23.19 1.07 -18.65
CA ALA A 295 24.13 1.30 -19.75
C ALA A 295 25.56 0.81 -19.45
N LEU A 296 25.92 0.68 -18.16
CA LEU A 296 27.20 0.16 -17.67
C LEU A 296 27.22 -1.37 -17.45
N LEU A 297 26.13 -2.09 -17.75
CA LEU A 297 26.04 -3.53 -17.54
C LEU A 297 27.11 -4.31 -18.34
N PRO A 298 27.89 -5.20 -17.69
CA PRO A 298 28.70 -6.18 -18.38
C PRO A 298 27.81 -7.14 -19.20
N ALA A 299 28.30 -7.59 -20.36
CA ALA A 299 27.53 -8.37 -21.33
C ALA A 299 27.07 -9.76 -20.84
N ASN A 300 27.55 -10.21 -19.67
CA ASN A 300 27.20 -11.47 -19.01
C ASN A 300 26.22 -11.30 -17.83
N VAL A 301 25.64 -10.11 -17.64
CA VAL A 301 24.74 -9.80 -16.51
C VAL A 301 23.30 -9.66 -16.99
N THR A 302 22.37 -10.40 -16.37
CA THR A 302 20.92 -10.24 -16.61
C THR A 302 20.40 -9.02 -15.85
N TRP A 303 19.49 -8.28 -16.48
CA TRP A 303 18.73 -7.19 -15.85
C TRP A 303 17.23 -7.53 -15.81
N ALA A 304 16.61 -7.37 -14.65
CA ALA A 304 15.16 -7.32 -14.53
C ALA A 304 14.74 -6.16 -13.61
N GLU A 305 13.57 -5.58 -13.88
CA GLU A 305 13.15 -4.29 -13.35
C GLU A 305 11.65 -4.27 -13.10
N GLY A 306 11.25 -3.78 -11.94
CA GLY A 306 9.85 -3.50 -11.62
C GLY A 306 9.70 -2.13 -10.97
N ARG A 307 8.49 -1.57 -11.11
CA ARG A 307 8.16 -0.23 -10.62
C ARG A 307 6.84 -0.22 -9.85
N ALA A 308 6.85 0.35 -8.66
CA ALA A 308 5.62 0.67 -7.94
C ALA A 308 5.04 2.03 -8.39
N LEU A 309 3.72 2.12 -8.45
CA LEU A 309 2.98 3.33 -8.83
C LEU A 309 2.05 3.74 -7.70
N SER A 310 1.70 5.03 -7.62
CA SER A 310 0.85 5.59 -6.56
C SER A 310 -0.58 5.01 -6.47
N PHE A 311 -0.98 4.19 -7.45
CA PHE A 311 -2.23 3.43 -7.46
C PHE A 311 -2.05 1.91 -7.28
N THR A 312 -0.83 1.37 -7.39
CA THR A 312 -0.56 -0.07 -7.25
C THR A 312 -0.20 -0.47 -5.81
N ALA A 313 -0.04 0.47 -4.89
CA ALA A 313 0.30 0.20 -3.48
C ALA A 313 -0.73 -0.67 -2.71
N GLY A 314 -1.95 -0.85 -3.25
CA GLY A 314 -2.95 -1.79 -2.75
C GLY A 314 -3.07 -3.08 -3.57
N MET A 315 -2.32 -3.22 -4.68
CA MET A 315 -2.39 -4.39 -5.56
C MET A 315 -1.40 -5.45 -5.07
N SER A 316 -1.94 -6.52 -4.49
CA SER A 316 -1.20 -7.66 -3.95
C SER A 316 -0.10 -8.15 -4.89
N TYR A 317 1.14 -8.15 -4.39
CA TYR A 317 2.34 -8.63 -5.07
C TYR A 317 2.71 -7.87 -6.37
N TRP A 318 2.20 -6.65 -6.59
CA TRP A 318 2.40 -5.92 -7.86
C TRP A 318 3.88 -5.78 -8.24
N LEU A 319 4.72 -5.23 -7.36
CA LEU A 319 6.13 -4.96 -7.69
C LEU A 319 6.91 -6.26 -7.92
N ALA A 320 6.61 -7.33 -7.17
CA ALA A 320 7.19 -8.64 -7.40
C ALA A 320 6.73 -9.26 -8.74
N ARG A 321 5.46 -9.07 -9.15
CA ARG A 321 4.94 -9.54 -10.44
C ARG A 321 5.65 -8.88 -11.61
N GLU A 322 5.84 -7.55 -11.57
CA GLU A 322 6.61 -6.82 -12.61
C GLU A 322 8.01 -7.41 -12.77
N ILE A 323 8.72 -7.68 -11.66
CA ILE A 323 10.07 -8.25 -11.68
C ILE A 323 10.07 -9.68 -12.25
N VAL A 324 9.09 -10.53 -11.90
CA VAL A 324 8.99 -11.88 -12.46
C VAL A 324 8.66 -11.85 -13.95
N LEU A 325 7.77 -10.96 -14.39
CA LEU A 325 7.44 -10.77 -15.81
C LEU A 325 8.66 -10.28 -16.60
N SER A 326 9.42 -9.33 -16.04
CA SER A 326 10.70 -8.85 -16.58
C SER A 326 11.74 -9.99 -16.67
N LEU A 327 11.89 -10.82 -15.63
CA LEU A 327 12.74 -12.03 -15.65
C LEU A 327 12.32 -13.08 -16.70
N LEU A 328 11.06 -13.09 -17.12
CA LEU A 328 10.54 -13.95 -18.18
C LEU A 328 10.65 -13.32 -19.58
N ASN A 329 11.04 -12.05 -19.69
CA ASN A 329 10.92 -11.21 -20.90
C ASN A 329 9.49 -11.15 -21.47
N VAL A 330 8.47 -11.15 -20.60
CA VAL A 330 7.05 -11.04 -20.98
C VAL A 330 6.48 -9.71 -20.48
N LYS A 331 5.54 -9.13 -21.23
CA LYS A 331 4.87 -7.88 -20.87
C LYS A 331 3.75 -8.10 -19.84
N PRO A 332 3.44 -7.14 -18.95
CA PRO A 332 2.31 -7.25 -18.03
C PRO A 332 0.94 -7.35 -18.70
N GLU A 333 0.83 -6.85 -19.93
CA GLU A 333 -0.42 -6.85 -20.70
C GLU A 333 -0.58 -8.12 -21.57
N ALA A 334 0.39 -9.04 -21.55
CA ALA A 334 0.42 -10.26 -22.36
C ALA A 334 -0.71 -11.25 -22.03
N ALA A 335 -0.95 -12.19 -22.94
CA ALA A 335 -1.96 -13.22 -22.72
C ALA A 335 -1.52 -14.17 -21.58
N GLN A 336 -2.45 -14.60 -20.72
CA GLN A 336 -2.14 -15.53 -19.63
C GLN A 336 -1.47 -16.83 -20.12
N SER A 337 -1.84 -17.32 -21.31
CA SER A 337 -1.21 -18.47 -21.96
C SER A 337 0.25 -18.25 -22.37
N GLU A 338 0.62 -17.01 -22.71
CA GLU A 338 2.00 -16.61 -23.04
C GLU A 338 2.85 -16.55 -21.75
N ILE A 339 2.31 -15.94 -20.70
CA ILE A 339 2.95 -15.88 -19.37
C ILE A 339 3.17 -17.31 -18.82
N VAL A 340 2.17 -18.19 -18.93
CA VAL A 340 2.27 -19.62 -18.55
C VAL A 340 3.37 -20.32 -19.36
N ALA A 341 3.40 -20.16 -20.69
CA ALA A 341 4.40 -20.80 -21.53
C ALA A 341 5.83 -20.33 -21.21
N ALA A 342 6.01 -19.03 -20.96
CA ALA A 342 7.29 -18.47 -20.54
C ALA A 342 7.72 -18.98 -19.16
N LEU A 343 6.82 -18.99 -18.17
CA LEU A 343 7.08 -19.49 -16.83
C LEU A 343 7.47 -20.98 -16.84
N GLN A 344 6.73 -21.82 -17.57
CA GLN A 344 7.05 -23.25 -17.72
C GLN A 344 8.41 -23.47 -18.37
N LYS A 345 8.74 -22.68 -19.41
CA LYS A 345 10.04 -22.72 -20.09
C LYS A 345 11.20 -22.29 -19.17
N SER A 346 11.02 -21.23 -18.37
CA SER A 346 12.05 -20.72 -17.44
C SER A 346 12.33 -21.67 -16.28
N LEU A 347 11.31 -22.39 -15.82
CA LEU A 347 11.42 -23.33 -14.69
C LEU A 347 12.00 -24.70 -15.06
N ASP A 348 12.09 -25.06 -16.34
CA ASP A 348 12.83 -26.23 -16.85
C ASP A 348 12.63 -27.51 -15.99
N GLY A 349 11.37 -27.95 -15.90
CA GLY A 349 10.98 -29.14 -15.14
C GLY A 349 10.69 -28.95 -13.65
N GLN A 350 10.89 -27.76 -13.06
CA GLN A 350 10.62 -27.51 -11.63
C GLN A 350 9.12 -27.36 -11.27
N SER A 351 8.39 -28.47 -11.38
CA SER A 351 6.95 -28.59 -11.08
C SER A 351 6.55 -28.29 -9.62
N LYS A 352 7.51 -28.21 -8.68
CA LYS A 352 7.25 -27.80 -7.28
C LYS A 352 7.14 -26.29 -7.09
N ILE A 353 7.92 -25.50 -7.83
CA ILE A 353 7.96 -24.03 -7.71
C ILE A 353 6.85 -23.39 -8.58
N TYR A 354 6.54 -24.02 -9.72
CA TYR A 354 5.54 -23.53 -10.68
C TYR A 354 4.19 -23.09 -10.05
N PRO A 355 3.52 -23.86 -9.18
CA PRO A 355 2.18 -23.49 -8.70
C PRO A 355 2.18 -22.20 -7.89
N PHE A 356 3.23 -21.98 -7.09
CA PHE A 356 3.39 -20.76 -6.28
C PHE A 356 3.67 -19.53 -7.15
N LEU A 357 4.54 -19.64 -8.16
CA LEU A 357 4.78 -18.53 -9.10
C LEU A 357 3.59 -18.28 -10.04
N ALA A 358 2.84 -19.33 -10.41
CA ALA A 358 1.60 -19.20 -11.15
C ALA A 358 0.53 -18.46 -10.32
N ARG A 359 0.42 -18.78 -9.02
CA ARG A 359 -0.45 -18.08 -8.08
C ARG A 359 -0.04 -16.61 -7.89
N LEU A 360 1.25 -16.34 -7.75
CA LEU A 360 1.85 -15.00 -7.66
C LEU A 360 1.52 -14.13 -8.88
N LEU A 361 1.65 -14.69 -10.09
CA LEU A 361 1.32 -14.01 -11.35
C LEU A 361 -0.19 -13.96 -11.65
N GLU A 362 -1.02 -14.64 -10.86
CA GLU A 362 -2.46 -14.87 -11.06
C GLU A 362 -2.82 -15.53 -12.41
N VAL A 363 -1.97 -16.42 -12.90
CA VAL A 363 -2.23 -17.20 -14.13
C VAL A 363 -2.91 -18.54 -13.84
N PRO A 364 -3.73 -19.07 -14.76
CA PRO A 364 -4.44 -20.33 -14.58
C PRO A 364 -3.47 -21.52 -14.49
N MET A 365 -3.86 -22.52 -13.70
CA MET A 365 -3.13 -23.77 -13.51
C MET A 365 -3.95 -24.95 -14.03
N ASP A 366 -3.38 -26.15 -14.04
CA ASP A 366 -4.21 -27.34 -14.25
C ASP A 366 -4.99 -27.69 -12.96
N ALA A 367 -6.15 -28.33 -13.13
CA ALA A 367 -7.06 -28.62 -12.02
C ALA A 367 -6.44 -29.54 -10.93
N ALA A 368 -5.40 -30.32 -11.25
CA ALA A 368 -4.70 -31.16 -10.27
C ALA A 368 -3.66 -30.36 -9.46
N MET A 369 -3.18 -29.22 -9.97
CA MET A 369 -2.42 -28.24 -9.19
C MET A 369 -3.34 -27.36 -8.34
N GLU A 370 -4.46 -26.88 -8.88
CA GLU A 370 -5.44 -26.08 -8.12
C GLU A 370 -5.97 -26.84 -6.90
N GLU A 371 -6.40 -28.10 -7.10
CA GLU A 371 -6.91 -28.95 -6.01
C GLU A 371 -5.85 -29.29 -4.96
N ARG A 372 -4.54 -29.24 -5.30
CA ARG A 372 -3.46 -29.35 -4.30
C ARG A 372 -3.29 -28.08 -3.48
N MET A 373 -3.27 -26.92 -4.12
CA MET A 373 -3.05 -25.63 -3.43
C MET A 373 -4.23 -25.25 -2.52
N LYS A 374 -5.44 -25.66 -2.88
CA LYS A 374 -6.70 -25.51 -2.13
C LYS A 374 -6.65 -25.94 -0.65
N PHE A 375 -5.77 -26.88 -0.29
CA PHE A 375 -5.64 -27.40 1.07
C PHE A 375 -4.37 -26.95 1.80
N LEU A 376 -3.55 -26.07 1.21
CA LEU A 376 -2.46 -25.42 1.92
C LEU A 376 -3.03 -24.51 3.02
N SER A 377 -2.38 -24.50 4.19
CA SER A 377 -2.65 -23.48 5.19
C SER A 377 -2.27 -22.09 4.67
N SER A 378 -2.83 -21.02 5.26
CA SER A 378 -2.54 -19.64 4.85
C SER A 378 -1.04 -19.32 4.91
N GLU A 379 -0.39 -19.76 5.99
CA GLU A 379 1.06 -19.58 6.17
C GLU A 379 1.86 -20.49 5.23
N ALA A 380 1.38 -21.70 4.92
CA ALA A 380 2.04 -22.59 3.96
C ALA A 380 2.01 -22.06 2.52
N LEU A 381 0.90 -21.46 2.08
CA LEU A 381 0.85 -20.84 0.75
C LEU A 381 1.66 -19.53 0.72
N ARG A 382 1.64 -18.72 1.79
CA ARG A 382 2.51 -17.54 1.92
C ARG A 382 3.99 -17.93 1.89
N SER A 383 4.46 -18.76 2.82
CA SER A 383 5.85 -19.27 2.84
C SER A 383 6.23 -19.93 1.52
N GLY A 384 5.32 -20.68 0.90
CA GLY A 384 5.53 -21.27 -0.41
C GLY A 384 5.73 -20.26 -1.54
N ILE A 385 5.02 -19.12 -1.54
CA ILE A 385 5.24 -18.01 -2.48
C ILE A 385 6.59 -17.33 -2.22
N LEU A 386 6.94 -17.07 -0.95
CA LEU A 386 8.22 -16.48 -0.56
C LEU A 386 9.40 -17.38 -0.98
N GLU A 387 9.36 -18.66 -0.63
CA GLU A 387 10.36 -19.66 -0.97
C GLU A 387 10.45 -19.92 -2.48
N ALA A 388 9.32 -19.90 -3.19
CA ALA A 388 9.29 -20.04 -4.64
C ALA A 388 9.99 -18.89 -5.36
N LEU A 389 9.74 -17.63 -4.98
CA LEU A 389 10.44 -16.50 -5.59
C LEU A 389 11.92 -16.48 -5.19
N ARG A 390 12.25 -16.64 -3.90
CA ARG A 390 13.64 -16.71 -3.43
C ARG A 390 14.41 -17.84 -4.12
N GLY A 391 13.80 -19.01 -4.30
CA GLY A 391 14.38 -20.15 -5.02
C GLY A 391 14.56 -19.91 -6.52
N TYR A 392 13.59 -19.24 -7.17
CA TYR A 392 13.67 -18.87 -8.59
C TYR A 392 14.77 -17.83 -8.84
N VAL A 393 14.82 -16.76 -8.04
CA VAL A 393 15.86 -15.73 -8.10
C VAL A 393 17.24 -16.34 -7.81
N ARG A 394 17.37 -17.20 -6.78
CA ARG A 394 18.62 -17.92 -6.47
C ARG A 394 19.11 -18.72 -7.69
N ARG A 395 18.21 -19.46 -8.36
CA ARG A 395 18.56 -20.25 -9.56
C ARG A 395 18.98 -19.36 -10.74
N ARG A 396 18.30 -18.24 -10.99
CA ARG A 396 18.67 -17.31 -12.08
C ARG A 396 20.06 -16.69 -11.81
N ALA A 397 20.30 -16.16 -10.62
CA ALA A 397 21.58 -15.60 -10.19
C ALA A 397 22.74 -16.62 -10.22
N GLN A 398 22.45 -17.91 -10.00
CA GLN A 398 23.44 -19.01 -10.12
C GLN A 398 23.72 -19.45 -11.56
N GLN A 399 22.88 -19.08 -12.53
CA GLN A 399 23.13 -19.33 -13.95
C GLN A 399 23.95 -18.19 -14.57
N GLU A 400 23.53 -16.95 -14.30
CA GLU A 400 24.08 -15.71 -14.84
C GLU A 400 23.95 -14.64 -13.74
N PRO A 401 24.98 -13.81 -13.46
CA PRO A 401 24.84 -12.75 -12.49
C PRO A 401 23.67 -11.82 -12.82
N LEU A 402 22.95 -11.39 -11.79
CA LEU A 402 21.60 -10.82 -11.93
C LEU A 402 21.45 -9.50 -11.19
N VAL A 403 20.98 -8.46 -11.88
CA VAL A 403 20.49 -7.22 -11.28
C VAL A 403 18.97 -7.26 -11.20
N LEU A 404 18.41 -7.04 -10.00
CA LEU A 404 16.98 -6.79 -9.81
C LEU A 404 16.74 -5.36 -9.33
N VAL A 405 16.03 -4.57 -10.13
CA VAL A 405 15.69 -3.19 -9.81
C VAL A 405 14.29 -3.09 -9.20
N TRP A 406 14.22 -2.45 -8.03
CA TRP A 406 13.00 -2.15 -7.29
C TRP A 406 12.81 -0.62 -7.27
N GLU A 407 12.11 -0.07 -8.28
CA GLU A 407 11.92 1.38 -8.41
C GLU A 407 10.64 1.88 -7.70
N ASP A 408 10.72 3.09 -7.14
CA ASP A 408 9.64 3.80 -6.45
C ASP A 408 9.07 3.06 -5.22
N LEU A 409 9.94 2.40 -4.44
CA LEU A 409 9.62 1.59 -3.25
C LEU A 409 8.70 2.25 -2.20
N HIS A 410 8.63 3.58 -2.19
CA HIS A 410 7.68 4.36 -1.40
C HIS A 410 6.19 4.07 -1.72
N TRP A 411 5.90 3.47 -2.89
CA TRP A 411 4.58 2.95 -3.26
C TRP A 411 4.51 1.43 -3.35
N CYS A 412 5.52 0.70 -2.85
CA CYS A 412 5.52 -0.77 -2.83
C CYS A 412 4.33 -1.30 -2.02
N ASP A 413 3.63 -2.30 -2.58
CA ASP A 413 2.60 -3.04 -1.88
C ASP A 413 3.20 -3.91 -0.75
N PRO A 414 2.46 -4.18 0.36
CA PRO A 414 2.96 -4.95 1.50
C PRO A 414 3.49 -6.34 1.14
N SER A 415 2.81 -7.06 0.24
CA SER A 415 3.21 -8.43 -0.11
C SER A 415 4.48 -8.50 -0.95
N SER A 416 4.71 -7.53 -1.85
CA SER A 416 6.01 -7.38 -2.53
C SER A 416 7.11 -6.91 -1.59
N TRP A 417 6.77 -6.14 -0.55
CA TRP A 417 7.74 -5.71 0.46
C TRP A 417 8.30 -6.90 1.26
N GLU A 418 7.43 -7.80 1.72
CA GLU A 418 7.86 -9.05 2.37
C GLU A 418 8.76 -9.90 1.45
N LEU A 419 8.44 -9.96 0.15
CA LEU A 419 9.30 -10.65 -0.82
C LEU A 419 10.69 -10.02 -0.93
N LEU A 420 10.81 -8.69 -0.95
CA LEU A 420 12.10 -7.99 -0.93
C LEU A 420 12.90 -8.33 0.34
N GLU A 421 12.26 -8.36 1.51
CA GLU A 421 12.91 -8.74 2.78
C GLU A 421 13.49 -10.17 2.73
N THR A 422 12.86 -11.11 2.00
CA THR A 422 13.44 -12.45 1.79
C THR A 422 14.58 -12.52 0.76
N LEU A 423 14.71 -11.49 -0.09
CA LEU A 423 15.76 -11.40 -1.12
C LEU A 423 17.00 -10.63 -0.66
N VAL A 424 16.89 -9.68 0.29
CA VAL A 424 18.05 -8.96 0.82
C VAL A 424 19.12 -9.88 1.42
N PRO A 425 18.80 -10.91 2.22
CA PRO A 425 19.79 -11.90 2.65
C PRO A 425 20.35 -12.76 1.50
N LEU A 426 19.57 -12.95 0.43
CA LEU A 426 19.98 -13.75 -0.72
C LEU A 426 21.11 -13.09 -1.52
N SER A 427 21.24 -11.75 -1.53
CA SER A 427 22.34 -11.09 -2.25
C SER A 427 23.73 -11.47 -1.72
N ASN A 428 23.86 -11.89 -0.46
CA ASN A 428 25.11 -12.42 0.08
C ASN A 428 25.40 -13.88 -0.35
N GLU A 429 24.40 -14.64 -0.81
CA GLU A 429 24.53 -16.08 -1.09
C GLU A 429 24.92 -16.40 -2.54
N VAL A 430 24.62 -15.49 -3.48
CA VAL A 430 24.69 -15.72 -4.94
C VAL A 430 25.05 -14.42 -5.69
N PRO A 431 25.45 -14.49 -6.98
CA PRO A 431 25.67 -13.33 -7.84
C PRO A 431 24.38 -12.52 -8.14
N LEU A 432 23.87 -11.81 -7.12
CA LEU A 432 22.64 -11.02 -7.15
C LEU A 432 22.90 -9.60 -6.63
N LEU A 433 22.66 -8.60 -7.47
CA LEU A 433 22.65 -7.19 -7.10
C LEU A 433 21.21 -6.70 -6.98
N LEU A 434 20.79 -6.31 -5.77
CA LEU A 434 19.51 -5.64 -5.56
C LEU A 434 19.71 -4.12 -5.65
N LEU A 435 19.02 -3.47 -6.59
CA LEU A 435 19.07 -2.02 -6.80
C LEU A 435 17.75 -1.38 -6.38
N CYS A 436 17.70 -0.88 -5.14
CA CYS A 436 16.48 -0.43 -4.47
C CYS A 436 16.39 1.10 -4.44
N ALA A 437 15.34 1.69 -5.03
CA ALA A 437 15.20 3.14 -5.13
C ALA A 437 13.97 3.69 -4.38
N ALA A 438 14.21 4.55 -3.39
CA ALA A 438 13.18 5.08 -2.49
C ALA A 438 13.26 6.62 -2.32
N ARG A 439 12.36 7.18 -1.52
CA ARG A 439 12.47 8.57 -1.03
C ARG A 439 13.29 8.60 0.26
N LEU A 440 13.98 9.71 0.52
CA LEU A 440 14.72 9.91 1.78
C LEU A 440 13.81 9.90 3.03
N GLU A 441 12.52 10.19 2.86
CA GLU A 441 11.49 10.17 3.91
C GLU A 441 11.03 8.74 4.27
N ASP A 442 11.28 7.74 3.41
CA ASP A 442 10.81 6.37 3.60
C ASP A 442 11.89 5.51 4.27
N ASN A 443 11.89 5.55 5.60
CA ASN A 443 12.85 4.80 6.42
C ASN A 443 12.74 3.27 6.27
N ARG A 444 11.65 2.71 5.75
CA ARG A 444 11.46 1.24 5.72
C ARG A 444 12.61 0.51 5.02
N LEU A 445 13.13 1.07 3.92
CA LEU A 445 14.29 0.49 3.21
C LEU A 445 15.56 0.57 4.06
N LEU A 446 15.73 1.67 4.81
CA LEU A 446 16.83 1.82 5.76
C LEU A 446 16.69 0.88 6.95
N ASP A 447 15.48 0.60 7.44
CA ASP A 447 15.20 -0.30 8.55
C ASP A 447 15.51 -1.77 8.17
N VAL A 448 15.03 -2.22 7.01
CA VAL A 448 15.38 -3.54 6.43
C VAL A 448 16.90 -3.68 6.25
N LEU A 449 17.57 -2.62 5.80
CA LEU A 449 19.02 -2.61 5.63
C LEU A 449 19.82 -2.34 6.91
N GLN A 450 19.17 -2.08 8.04
CA GLN A 450 19.79 -1.89 9.37
C GLN A 450 19.37 -2.94 10.41
N GLY A 451 18.50 -3.88 10.05
CA GLY A 451 18.09 -5.00 10.91
C GLY A 451 19.27 -5.80 11.48
N ASN A 452 19.02 -6.50 12.58
CA ASN A 452 19.99 -7.04 13.57
C ASN A 452 21.20 -7.85 13.06
N ASP A 453 21.28 -8.20 11.78
CA ASP A 453 22.44 -8.87 11.19
C ASP A 453 23.32 -7.88 10.40
N SER A 454 24.52 -7.64 10.92
CA SER A 454 25.48 -6.67 10.36
C SER A 454 26.29 -7.22 9.17
N SER A 455 26.03 -8.46 8.73
CA SER A 455 26.86 -9.18 7.74
C SER A 455 26.59 -8.90 6.25
N TYR A 456 25.49 -8.24 5.86
CA TYR A 456 25.18 -8.01 4.43
C TYR A 456 26.00 -6.88 3.80
N ALA A 457 26.50 -7.11 2.57
CA ALA A 457 27.18 -6.12 1.74
C ALA A 457 26.16 -5.07 1.24
N ARG A 458 26.26 -3.85 1.78
CA ARG A 458 25.24 -2.80 1.67
C ARG A 458 25.85 -1.45 1.29
N HIS A 459 25.38 -0.88 0.19
CA HIS A 459 25.74 0.45 -0.29
C HIS A 459 24.54 1.38 -0.13
N ILE A 460 24.72 2.57 0.47
CA ILE A 460 23.63 3.52 0.73
C ILE A 460 23.95 4.86 0.06
N ILE A 461 23.61 4.94 -1.22
CA ILE A 461 23.82 6.08 -2.08
C ILE A 461 22.73 7.13 -1.78
N ARG A 462 23.12 8.22 -1.11
CA ARG A 462 22.25 9.38 -0.86
C ARG A 462 22.55 10.47 -1.89
N LEU A 463 21.66 10.66 -2.86
CA LEU A 463 21.87 11.70 -3.89
C LEU A 463 21.59 13.08 -3.29
N SER A 464 22.64 13.84 -3.04
CA SER A 464 22.55 15.27 -2.73
C SER A 464 22.13 16.09 -3.97
N PRO A 465 21.57 17.30 -3.80
CA PRO A 465 21.51 18.27 -4.87
C PRO A 465 22.90 18.53 -5.46
N LEU A 466 22.99 18.78 -6.76
CA LEU A 466 24.23 19.14 -7.44
C LEU A 466 24.81 20.43 -6.85
N THR A 467 26.13 20.53 -6.82
CA THR A 467 26.81 21.78 -6.53
C THR A 467 26.50 22.84 -7.60
N ARG A 468 26.85 24.10 -7.32
CA ARG A 468 26.66 25.22 -8.25
C ARG A 468 27.44 25.05 -9.55
N ASP A 469 28.64 24.47 -9.49
CA ASP A 469 29.50 24.26 -10.65
C ASP A 469 28.98 23.13 -11.53
N GLU A 470 28.56 22.01 -10.92
CA GLU A 470 27.89 20.88 -11.59
C GLU A 470 26.56 21.32 -12.22
N SER A 471 25.72 22.04 -11.49
CA SER A 471 24.49 22.63 -12.04
C SER A 471 24.79 23.57 -13.20
N GLY A 472 25.92 24.28 -13.15
CA GLY A 472 26.39 25.15 -14.23
C GLY A 472 26.82 24.38 -15.47
N TRP A 473 27.46 23.22 -15.30
CA TRP A 473 27.81 22.32 -16.39
C TRP A 473 26.56 21.64 -16.98
N LEU A 474 25.58 21.27 -16.15
CA LEU A 474 24.28 20.76 -16.61
C LEU A 474 23.57 21.76 -17.53
N ILE A 475 23.51 23.04 -17.17
CA ILE A 475 22.96 24.11 -18.03
C ILE A 475 23.69 24.15 -19.38
N GLN A 476 25.03 24.09 -19.37
CA GLN A 476 25.89 24.14 -20.55
C GLN A 476 25.86 22.86 -21.42
N GLN A 477 25.47 21.71 -20.86
CA GLN A 477 25.30 20.47 -21.62
C GLN A 477 23.87 20.29 -22.15
N LEU A 478 22.87 20.84 -21.45
CA LEU A 478 21.50 20.94 -21.95
C LEU A 478 21.46 21.91 -23.14
N LEU A 479 21.81 23.18 -22.91
CA LEU A 479 21.97 24.18 -23.98
C LEU A 479 23.39 24.03 -24.55
N LYS A 480 23.54 23.32 -25.68
CA LYS A 480 24.80 23.03 -26.41
C LYS A 480 25.57 24.27 -26.97
N ILE A 481 25.62 25.36 -26.22
CA ILE A 481 25.70 26.72 -26.76
C ILE A 481 26.53 27.58 -25.80
N GLU A 482 27.52 28.32 -26.32
CA GLU A 482 28.55 28.98 -25.51
C GLU A 482 28.10 30.22 -24.74
N SER A 483 26.88 30.74 -24.94
CA SER A 483 26.48 32.08 -24.46
C SER A 483 25.04 32.19 -23.94
N LEU A 484 24.70 31.45 -22.88
CA LEU A 484 23.63 31.90 -21.98
C LEU A 484 24.19 33.07 -21.12
N PRO A 485 23.51 34.24 -21.01
CA PRO A 485 24.02 35.35 -20.21
C PRO A 485 24.25 34.98 -18.74
N ASP A 486 25.38 35.42 -18.16
CA ASP A 486 25.80 35.03 -16.81
C ASP A 486 24.73 35.32 -15.73
N GLN A 487 24.00 36.43 -15.85
CA GLN A 487 22.89 36.76 -14.95
C GLN A 487 21.75 35.74 -15.01
N MET A 488 21.42 35.22 -16.20
CA MET A 488 20.40 34.18 -16.38
C MET A 488 20.93 32.82 -15.90
N ARG A 489 22.20 32.48 -16.20
CA ARG A 489 22.87 31.29 -15.64
C ARG A 489 22.78 31.29 -14.12
N GLU A 490 23.16 32.39 -13.48
CA GLU A 490 23.08 32.55 -12.03
C GLU A 490 21.64 32.53 -11.51
N LEU A 491 20.66 33.10 -12.22
CA LEU A 491 19.26 33.05 -11.81
C LEU A 491 18.70 31.62 -11.78
N ILE A 492 19.10 30.78 -12.75
CA ILE A 492 18.78 29.35 -12.78
C ILE A 492 19.48 28.62 -11.61
N LEU A 493 20.78 28.85 -11.44
CA LEU A 493 21.59 28.21 -10.39
C LEU A 493 21.06 28.49 -8.98
N ASN A 494 20.73 29.75 -8.68
CA ASN A 494 20.27 30.17 -7.36
C ASN A 494 18.81 29.79 -7.07
N ARG A 495 18.01 29.41 -8.08
CA ARG A 495 16.62 28.93 -7.86
C ARG A 495 16.44 27.42 -7.96
N ALA A 496 17.25 26.73 -8.77
CA ALA A 496 17.16 25.27 -8.89
C ALA A 496 17.69 24.52 -7.65
N GLU A 497 18.49 25.20 -6.80
CA GLU A 497 19.10 24.67 -5.58
C GLU A 497 19.78 23.30 -5.75
N GLY A 498 20.39 23.07 -6.92
CA GLY A 498 21.06 21.83 -7.27
C GLY A 498 20.16 20.69 -7.77
N ASN A 499 18.84 20.87 -7.84
CA ASN A 499 17.93 19.83 -8.34
C ASN A 499 18.01 19.73 -9.88
N PRO A 500 18.55 18.63 -10.47
CA PRO A 500 18.79 18.54 -11.92
C PRO A 500 17.51 18.66 -12.74
N PHE A 501 16.43 18.05 -12.26
CA PHE A 501 15.12 18.11 -12.91
C PHE A 501 14.49 19.50 -12.81
N PHE A 502 14.75 20.25 -11.73
CA PHE A 502 14.36 21.64 -11.64
C PHE A 502 15.15 22.49 -12.64
N VAL A 503 16.47 22.31 -12.80
CA VAL A 503 17.26 22.96 -13.87
C VAL A 503 16.65 22.68 -15.25
N GLU A 504 16.33 21.43 -15.57
CA GLU A 504 15.71 21.07 -16.85
C GLU A 504 14.33 21.71 -17.05
N GLU A 505 13.41 21.60 -16.09
CA GLU A 505 12.04 22.14 -16.22
C GLU A 505 12.00 23.66 -16.22
N LEU A 506 12.91 24.29 -15.48
CA LEU A 506 13.07 25.74 -15.46
C LEU A 506 13.56 26.23 -16.83
N LEU A 507 14.56 25.57 -17.43
CA LEU A 507 14.99 25.84 -18.80
C LEU A 507 13.86 25.60 -19.83
N ARG A 508 13.11 24.49 -19.72
CA ARG A 508 11.92 24.21 -20.56
C ARG A 508 10.83 25.27 -20.39
N SER A 509 10.63 25.78 -19.18
CA SER A 509 9.63 26.82 -18.89
C SER A 509 10.03 28.17 -19.46
N LEU A 510 11.31 28.56 -19.33
CA LEU A 510 11.86 29.73 -20.03
C LEU A 510 11.59 29.61 -21.53
N ILE A 511 11.94 28.48 -22.14
CA ILE A 511 11.68 28.13 -23.55
C ILE A 511 10.18 28.22 -23.92
N ASP A 512 9.29 27.53 -23.22
CA ASP A 512 7.83 27.50 -23.48
C ASP A 512 7.20 28.89 -23.35
N ALA A 513 7.67 29.67 -22.37
CA ALA A 513 7.18 31.02 -22.13
C ALA A 513 7.65 32.00 -23.19
N GLY A 514 8.93 31.94 -23.52
CA GLY A 514 9.71 33.17 -23.41
C GLY A 514 11.23 33.02 -23.57
N THR A 515 11.88 34.05 -23.03
CA THR A 515 13.29 34.37 -22.72
C THR A 515 14.45 33.77 -23.52
N ILE A 516 14.39 32.52 -23.96
CA ILE A 516 15.44 31.81 -24.70
C ILE A 516 14.88 31.41 -26.06
N VAL A 517 15.40 31.98 -27.14
CA VAL A 517 15.13 31.59 -28.54
C VAL A 517 16.29 30.74 -29.05
N LEU A 518 16.05 29.55 -29.62
CA LEU A 518 17.09 28.76 -30.30
C LEU A 518 17.05 29.00 -31.82
N GLU A 519 18.00 29.78 -32.32
CA GLU A 519 18.27 29.96 -33.76
C GLU A 519 19.32 28.92 -34.22
N GLY A 520 18.87 27.68 -34.41
CA GLY A 520 19.75 26.55 -34.74
C GLY A 520 20.61 26.14 -33.54
N ASP A 521 21.93 26.02 -33.74
CA ASP A 521 22.90 25.73 -32.67
C ASP A 521 23.25 26.98 -31.82
N GLN A 522 22.47 28.07 -31.88
CA GLN A 522 22.71 29.29 -31.08
C GLN A 522 21.45 29.75 -30.33
N ALA A 523 21.61 30.06 -29.04
CA ALA A 523 20.57 30.55 -28.17
C ALA A 523 20.69 32.07 -28.06
N ALA A 524 19.73 32.78 -28.62
CA ALA A 524 19.55 34.20 -28.41
C ALA A 524 18.62 34.39 -27.21
N ALA A 525 19.17 34.82 -26.07
CA ALA A 525 18.35 35.34 -25.00
C ALA A 525 17.79 36.71 -25.43
N THR A 526 16.49 36.91 -25.29
CA THR A 526 15.81 38.11 -25.81
C THR A 526 16.16 39.38 -25.06
N ARG A 527 16.00 40.56 -25.67
CA ARG A 527 16.30 41.87 -25.02
C ARG A 527 15.45 42.21 -23.79
N GLU A 528 14.51 41.36 -23.44
CA GLU A 528 13.77 41.39 -22.20
C GLU A 528 14.21 40.15 -21.38
N ILE A 529 14.94 40.36 -20.27
CA ILE A 529 15.55 39.31 -19.40
C ILE A 529 15.39 39.61 -17.89
N ASP A 530 15.45 40.89 -17.49
CA ASP A 530 15.66 41.33 -16.10
C ASP A 530 14.38 41.44 -15.24
N ALA A 531 13.23 40.93 -15.71
CA ALA A 531 12.05 40.70 -14.86
C ALA A 531 11.21 39.54 -15.37
N MET A 532 11.85 38.37 -15.50
CA MET A 532 11.10 37.13 -15.44
C MET A 532 11.16 36.59 -14.01
N GLU A 533 10.03 36.66 -13.30
CA GLU A 533 9.84 35.96 -12.02
C GLU A 533 9.81 34.45 -12.26
N ILE A 534 10.97 33.81 -12.32
CA ILE A 534 11.04 32.35 -12.41
C ILE A 534 10.48 31.77 -11.09
N PRO A 535 9.48 30.87 -11.12
CA PRO A 535 8.84 30.37 -9.89
C PRO A 535 9.82 29.72 -8.92
N GLU A 536 9.67 29.99 -7.62
CA GLU A 536 10.55 29.48 -6.54
C GLU A 536 10.43 27.97 -6.29
N THR A 537 9.49 27.27 -6.96
CA THR A 537 9.32 25.82 -6.80
C THR A 537 9.14 25.10 -8.12
N LEU A 538 9.66 23.87 -8.17
CA LEU A 538 9.44 22.91 -9.27
C LEU A 538 7.95 22.69 -9.59
N GLN A 539 7.08 22.69 -8.56
CA GLN A 539 5.63 22.59 -8.74
C GLN A 539 5.06 23.84 -9.43
N GLY A 540 5.49 25.04 -9.05
CA GLY A 540 5.10 26.29 -9.70
C GLY A 540 5.54 26.37 -11.16
N VAL A 541 6.78 25.96 -11.46
CA VAL A 541 7.27 25.86 -12.85
C VAL A 541 6.41 24.91 -13.68
N LEU A 542 6.12 23.71 -13.17
CA LEU A 542 5.28 22.74 -13.89
C LEU A 542 3.84 23.21 -14.05
N ALA A 543 3.26 23.91 -13.06
CA ALA A 543 1.95 24.52 -13.17
C ALA A 543 1.93 25.60 -14.29
N ALA A 544 2.92 26.49 -14.33
CA ALA A 544 3.05 27.49 -15.37
C ALA A 544 3.24 26.87 -16.77
N ARG A 545 4.04 25.80 -16.90
CA ARG A 545 4.16 25.04 -18.15
C ARG A 545 2.82 24.40 -18.58
N ILE A 546 2.02 23.89 -17.64
CA ILE A 546 0.71 23.28 -17.92
C ILE A 546 -0.34 24.34 -18.29
N ASP A 547 -0.36 25.51 -17.65
CA ASP A 547 -1.27 26.60 -17.99
C ASP A 547 -0.94 27.29 -19.33
N ARG A 548 0.30 27.18 -19.80
CA ARG A 548 0.73 27.58 -21.17
C ARG A 548 0.33 26.60 -22.27
N LEU A 549 -0.33 25.47 -21.95
CA LEU A 549 -0.87 24.55 -22.95
C LEU A 549 -2.19 25.07 -23.54
N PRO A 550 -2.42 24.91 -24.87
CA PRO A 550 -3.75 25.06 -25.45
C PRO A 550 -4.80 24.21 -24.70
N LEU A 551 -6.04 24.72 -24.56
CA LEU A 551 -7.07 24.16 -23.69
C LEU A 551 -7.29 22.65 -23.89
N ASP A 552 -7.38 22.18 -25.13
CA ASP A 552 -7.54 20.75 -25.45
C ASP A 552 -6.36 19.90 -24.96
N ASN A 553 -5.14 20.45 -24.99
CA ASN A 553 -3.92 19.77 -24.58
C ASN A 553 -3.78 19.76 -23.04
N LYS A 554 -4.08 20.88 -22.37
CA LYS A 554 -4.20 20.94 -20.90
C LYS A 554 -5.23 19.90 -20.41
N GLN A 555 -6.40 19.87 -21.04
CA GLN A 555 -7.45 18.89 -20.73
C GLN A 555 -7.04 17.44 -21.06
N THR A 556 -6.25 17.20 -22.10
CA THR A 556 -5.73 15.86 -22.45
C THR A 556 -4.77 15.37 -21.38
N LEU A 557 -3.84 16.23 -20.95
CA LEU A 557 -2.87 15.92 -19.89
C LEU A 557 -3.56 15.69 -18.54
N GLN A 558 -4.52 16.54 -18.18
CA GLN A 558 -5.37 16.39 -17.00
C GLN A 558 -6.16 15.07 -17.03
N ARG A 559 -6.86 14.74 -18.12
CA ARG A 559 -7.55 13.44 -18.28
C ARG A 559 -6.61 12.25 -18.14
N ALA A 560 -5.42 12.32 -18.76
CA ALA A 560 -4.42 11.27 -18.68
C ALA A 560 -3.94 11.05 -17.23
N SER A 561 -3.75 12.12 -16.45
CA SER A 561 -3.31 12.02 -15.05
C SER A 561 -4.29 11.29 -14.12
N VAL A 562 -5.57 11.19 -14.50
CA VAL A 562 -6.57 10.41 -13.74
C VAL A 562 -6.42 8.89 -13.98
N LEU A 563 -5.84 8.49 -15.12
CA LEU A 563 -5.55 7.09 -15.46
C LEU A 563 -4.24 6.59 -14.81
N GLY A 564 -3.43 7.51 -14.26
CA GLY A 564 -2.12 7.21 -13.68
C GLY A 564 -0.96 7.62 -14.57
N ARG A 565 0.28 7.38 -14.09
CA ARG A 565 1.51 7.77 -14.79
C ARG A 565 1.70 7.05 -16.13
N ILE A 566 1.23 5.81 -16.24
CA ILE A 566 1.19 5.02 -17.49
C ILE A 566 -0.28 4.91 -17.89
N PHE A 567 -0.60 5.17 -19.16
CA PHE A 567 -1.98 5.14 -19.65
C PHE A 567 -2.09 4.68 -21.11
N GLN A 568 -3.16 3.94 -21.40
CA GLN A 568 -3.48 3.45 -22.75
C GLN A 568 -4.37 4.44 -23.51
N ARG A 569 -4.01 4.74 -24.76
CA ARG A 569 -4.74 5.63 -25.68
C ARG A 569 -6.22 5.26 -25.83
N ARG A 570 -6.54 3.96 -25.86
CA ARG A 570 -7.93 3.45 -25.93
C ARG A 570 -8.77 3.84 -24.71
N VAL A 571 -8.19 3.80 -23.51
CA VAL A 571 -8.87 4.22 -22.26
C VAL A 571 -9.01 5.73 -22.24
N LEU A 572 -7.95 6.48 -22.55
CA LEU A 572 -7.98 7.95 -22.61
C LEU A 572 -9.00 8.47 -23.64
N ALA A 573 -9.16 7.82 -24.79
CA ALA A 573 -10.17 8.18 -25.78
C ALA A 573 -11.61 8.05 -25.24
N TYR A 574 -11.87 7.06 -24.38
CA TYR A 574 -13.19 6.85 -23.76
C TYR A 574 -13.60 8.01 -22.84
N LEU A 575 -12.64 8.67 -22.17
CA LEU A 575 -12.84 9.86 -21.31
C LEU A 575 -13.34 11.12 -22.05
N TYR A 576 -13.61 11.03 -23.36
CA TYR A 576 -14.22 12.08 -24.17
C TYR A 576 -15.70 11.82 -24.57
N LYS A 577 -16.24 10.61 -24.31
CA LYS A 577 -17.64 10.16 -24.54
C LYS A 577 -18.26 10.49 -25.91
N GLU A 578 -18.32 9.48 -26.78
CA GLU A 578 -19.08 9.36 -28.05
C GLU A 578 -18.87 10.42 -29.15
N ARG A 579 -18.36 11.61 -28.85
CA ARG A 579 -17.82 12.51 -29.87
C ARG A 579 -16.48 11.94 -30.34
N ALA A 580 -16.39 11.63 -31.64
CA ALA A 580 -15.10 11.42 -32.28
C ALA A 580 -14.21 12.63 -32.01
N THR A 581 -12.97 12.40 -31.57
CA THR A 581 -12.01 13.44 -31.18
C THR A 581 -10.94 13.63 -32.25
N PRO A 582 -11.20 14.42 -33.32
CA PRO A 582 -10.22 14.67 -34.37
C PRO A 582 -8.94 15.37 -33.87
N GLY A 583 -8.95 15.90 -32.63
CA GLY A 583 -7.78 16.47 -31.96
C GLY A 583 -6.91 15.51 -31.13
N LEU A 584 -7.41 14.35 -30.65
CA LEU A 584 -6.70 13.61 -29.58
C LEU A 584 -5.29 13.14 -29.98
N ALA A 585 -5.10 12.70 -31.23
CA ALA A 585 -3.77 12.34 -31.74
C ALA A 585 -2.84 13.57 -31.87
N ALA A 586 -3.39 14.74 -32.25
CA ALA A 586 -2.63 15.98 -32.32
C ALA A 586 -2.25 16.49 -30.91
N SER A 587 -3.15 16.38 -29.94
CA SER A 587 -2.90 16.73 -28.53
C SER A 587 -1.84 15.84 -27.90
N LEU A 588 -1.91 14.51 -28.12
CA LEU A 588 -0.85 13.59 -27.67
C LEU A 588 0.49 13.94 -28.32
N GLY A 589 0.52 14.19 -29.63
CA GLY A 589 1.74 14.60 -30.34
C GLY A 589 2.33 15.94 -29.88
N GLU A 590 1.50 16.91 -29.48
CA GLU A 590 1.96 18.19 -28.91
C GLU A 590 2.47 18.04 -27.47
N LEU A 591 1.81 17.20 -26.65
CA LEU A 591 2.29 16.86 -25.31
C LEU A 591 3.60 16.05 -25.35
N GLN A 592 3.83 15.26 -26.42
CA GLN A 592 5.12 14.63 -26.70
C GLN A 592 6.18 15.65 -27.11
N ARG A 593 5.90 16.57 -28.05
CA ARG A 593 6.85 17.62 -28.47
C ARG A 593 7.31 18.51 -27.30
N ARG A 594 6.39 18.85 -26.39
CA ARG A 594 6.69 19.62 -25.17
C ARG A 594 7.18 18.77 -23.99
N GLU A 595 7.52 17.50 -24.24
CA GLU A 595 8.12 16.56 -23.28
C GLU A 595 7.30 16.24 -22.01
N PHE A 596 5.98 16.50 -21.98
CA PHE A 596 5.13 16.10 -20.84
C PHE A 596 4.95 14.58 -20.77
N ILE A 597 4.83 13.92 -21.92
CA ILE A 597 4.60 12.48 -22.07
C ILE A 597 5.51 11.90 -23.17
N GLN A 598 5.74 10.59 -23.14
CA GLN A 598 6.45 9.85 -24.20
C GLN A 598 5.69 8.56 -24.55
N SER A 599 5.92 7.99 -25.73
CA SER A 599 5.39 6.65 -26.07
C SER A 599 6.30 5.58 -25.48
N ARG A 600 5.71 4.52 -24.92
CA ARG A 600 6.44 3.34 -24.39
C ARG A 600 7.17 2.60 -25.52
N GLU A 601 6.70 2.72 -26.76
CA GLU A 601 7.32 2.16 -27.97
C GLU A 601 8.74 2.70 -28.21
N GLN A 602 9.00 3.97 -27.85
CA GLN A 602 10.28 4.65 -28.12
C GLN A 602 11.42 4.28 -27.15
N GLN A 603 11.15 3.42 -26.16
CA GLN A 603 12.18 2.85 -25.28
C GLN A 603 12.57 1.41 -25.67
N ALA A 604 11.81 0.75 -26.55
CA ALA A 604 12.13 -0.58 -27.06
C ALA A 604 12.99 -0.47 -28.32
N SER A 605 14.22 -1.00 -28.28
CA SER A 605 15.09 -1.04 -29.46
C SER A 605 14.51 -1.92 -30.58
N GLU A 606 14.81 -1.56 -31.82
CA GLU A 606 14.26 -2.01 -33.11
C GLU A 606 14.00 -3.54 -33.28
N THR A 607 13.00 -4.11 -32.59
CA THR A 607 12.57 -5.50 -32.81
C THR A 607 11.11 -5.75 -32.44
N ALA A 608 10.40 -6.49 -33.31
CA ALA A 608 9.01 -6.93 -33.23
C ALA A 608 7.94 -5.81 -33.22
N GLY A 609 6.86 -6.02 -34.01
CA GLY A 609 5.77 -5.06 -34.14
C GLY A 609 4.96 -4.92 -32.85
N LEU A 610 4.69 -3.67 -32.46
CA LEU A 610 3.94 -3.31 -31.27
C LEU A 610 2.49 -2.93 -31.64
N GLU A 611 1.52 -3.25 -30.79
CA GLU A 611 0.18 -2.64 -30.88
C GLU A 611 0.26 -1.17 -30.44
N GLU A 612 -0.29 -0.25 -31.22
CA GLU A 612 -0.16 1.20 -30.98
C GLU A 612 -0.81 1.67 -29.67
N GLY A 613 -0.06 2.47 -28.90
CA GLY A 613 -0.66 3.56 -28.11
C GLY A 613 -0.60 3.43 -26.58
N GLU A 614 0.54 3.02 -26.03
CA GLU A 614 0.85 3.24 -24.61
C GLU A 614 1.76 4.44 -24.38
N TYR A 615 1.36 5.27 -23.41
CA TYR A 615 2.02 6.53 -23.09
C TYR A 615 2.38 6.55 -21.60
N ILE A 616 3.48 7.22 -21.27
CA ILE A 616 3.93 7.46 -19.90
C ILE A 616 4.28 8.94 -19.70
N PHE A 617 3.87 9.52 -18.57
CA PHE A 617 4.34 10.84 -18.14
C PHE A 617 5.85 10.79 -17.89
N LYS A 618 6.59 11.66 -18.57
CA LYS A 618 8.06 11.66 -18.56
C LYS A 618 8.60 11.73 -17.12
N HIS A 619 7.99 12.55 -16.27
CA HIS A 619 8.32 12.68 -14.85
C HIS A 619 7.08 12.51 -13.97
N ALA A 620 7.23 11.87 -12.80
CA ALA A 620 6.10 11.60 -11.89
C ALA A 620 5.45 12.88 -11.36
N ILE A 621 6.24 13.88 -10.97
CA ILE A 621 5.70 15.14 -10.42
C ILE A 621 4.92 15.94 -11.47
N THR A 622 5.18 15.75 -12.77
CA THR A 622 4.38 16.34 -13.87
C THR A 622 2.98 15.72 -13.95
N HIS A 623 2.86 14.42 -13.70
CA HIS A 623 1.58 13.75 -13.49
C HIS A 623 0.88 14.29 -12.25
N ASP A 624 1.60 14.43 -11.13
CA ASP A 624 1.03 14.86 -9.85
C ASP A 624 0.50 16.30 -9.92
N VAL A 625 1.25 17.25 -10.50
CA VAL A 625 0.80 18.64 -10.71
C VAL A 625 -0.37 18.71 -11.71
N ALA A 626 -0.37 17.91 -12.78
CA ALA A 626 -1.50 17.83 -13.70
C ALA A 626 -2.76 17.30 -12.99
N TYR A 627 -2.62 16.27 -12.17
CA TYR A 627 -3.71 15.71 -11.35
C TYR A 627 -4.21 16.71 -10.31
N ASP A 628 -3.30 17.42 -9.63
CA ASP A 628 -3.66 18.33 -8.54
C ASP A 628 -4.26 19.67 -8.98
N SER A 629 -3.96 20.12 -10.21
CA SER A 629 -4.61 21.29 -10.82
C SER A 629 -6.14 21.17 -10.93
N MET A 630 -6.69 19.96 -10.98
CA MET A 630 -8.12 19.72 -11.14
C MET A 630 -8.91 19.88 -9.83
N LEU A 631 -10.11 20.47 -9.94
CA LEU A 631 -11.11 20.43 -8.86
C LEU A 631 -11.51 19.00 -8.50
N PHE A 632 -11.80 18.77 -7.21
CA PHE A 632 -12.24 17.48 -6.68
C PHE A 632 -13.45 16.90 -7.44
N ALA A 633 -14.45 17.73 -7.75
CA ALA A 633 -15.63 17.32 -8.52
C ALA A 633 -15.26 16.81 -9.93
N ARG A 634 -14.27 17.43 -10.58
CA ARG A 634 -13.79 17.01 -11.91
C ARG A 634 -12.96 15.73 -11.83
N ARG A 635 -12.12 15.57 -10.81
CA ARG A 635 -11.41 14.30 -10.56
C ARG A 635 -12.39 13.15 -10.31
N LYS A 636 -13.42 13.39 -9.49
CA LYS A 636 -14.50 12.43 -9.17
C LYS A 636 -15.22 11.96 -10.45
N GLU A 637 -15.60 12.89 -11.33
CA GLU A 637 -16.19 12.59 -12.65
C GLU A 637 -15.23 11.78 -13.54
N LEU A 638 -13.97 12.18 -13.64
CA LEU A 638 -12.99 11.51 -14.50
C LEU A 638 -12.62 10.10 -13.97
N HIS A 639 -12.59 9.89 -12.65
CA HIS A 639 -12.40 8.55 -12.08
C HIS A 639 -13.60 7.63 -12.38
N GLN A 640 -14.83 8.15 -12.33
CA GLN A 640 -16.03 7.42 -12.77
C GLN A 640 -15.91 7.01 -14.24
N LEU A 641 -15.52 7.95 -15.11
CA LEU A 641 -15.34 7.71 -16.55
C LEU A 641 -14.20 6.71 -16.86
N ALA A 642 -13.12 6.73 -16.08
CA ALA A 642 -12.02 5.78 -16.21
C ALA A 642 -12.43 4.35 -15.83
N ALA A 643 -13.20 4.18 -14.75
CA ALA A 643 -13.72 2.87 -14.39
C ALA A 643 -14.79 2.37 -15.39
N GLU A 644 -15.68 3.26 -15.87
CA GLU A 644 -16.59 2.95 -17.00
C GLU A 644 -15.85 2.53 -18.27
N ALA A 645 -14.72 3.17 -18.58
CA ALA A 645 -13.86 2.80 -19.71
C ALA A 645 -13.23 1.41 -19.53
N ILE A 646 -12.76 1.08 -18.32
CA ILE A 646 -12.18 -0.23 -18.01
C ILE A 646 -13.27 -1.32 -18.07
N GLU A 647 -14.46 -1.07 -17.52
CA GLU A 647 -15.61 -1.99 -17.60
C GLU A 647 -16.02 -2.28 -19.06
N ALA A 648 -16.06 -1.25 -19.92
CA ALA A 648 -16.47 -1.37 -21.32
C ALA A 648 -15.39 -1.98 -22.24
N LEU A 649 -14.10 -1.68 -22.00
CA LEU A 649 -12.99 -2.13 -22.86
C LEU A 649 -12.45 -3.51 -22.47
N PHE A 650 -12.60 -3.93 -21.21
CA PHE A 650 -12.04 -5.19 -20.70
C PHE A 650 -13.07 -6.08 -19.96
N PRO A 651 -14.27 -6.35 -20.54
CA PRO A 651 -15.34 -7.10 -19.86
C PRO A 651 -14.96 -8.55 -19.49
N GLY A 652 -13.91 -9.12 -20.12
CA GLY A 652 -13.37 -10.43 -19.76
C GLY A 652 -12.33 -10.42 -18.62
N ARG A 653 -11.89 -9.26 -18.13
CA ARG A 653 -10.85 -9.10 -17.09
C ARG A 653 -11.34 -8.37 -15.83
N LEU A 654 -12.66 -8.19 -15.65
CA LEU A 654 -13.20 -7.37 -14.55
C LEU A 654 -12.81 -7.85 -13.15
N ASP A 655 -12.74 -9.17 -12.92
CA ASP A 655 -12.32 -9.72 -11.63
C ASP A 655 -10.81 -9.54 -11.39
N GLU A 656 -9.99 -9.58 -12.44
CA GLU A 656 -8.55 -9.30 -12.38
C GLU A 656 -8.30 -7.82 -12.09
N LEU A 657 -9.01 -6.94 -12.81
CA LEU A 657 -8.93 -5.49 -12.66
C LEU A 657 -9.76 -4.95 -11.48
N SER A 658 -10.28 -5.81 -10.61
CA SER A 658 -11.17 -5.43 -9.50
C SER A 658 -10.51 -4.47 -8.50
N ALA A 659 -9.20 -4.60 -8.25
CA ALA A 659 -8.43 -3.64 -7.46
C ALA A 659 -8.38 -2.25 -8.13
N THR A 660 -8.13 -2.21 -9.44
CA THR A 660 -8.10 -0.97 -10.24
C THR A 660 -9.48 -0.31 -10.31
N LEU A 661 -10.52 -1.08 -10.60
CA LEU A 661 -11.91 -0.62 -10.61
C LEU A 661 -12.32 -0.12 -9.21
N GLY A 662 -11.93 -0.81 -8.14
CA GLY A 662 -12.08 -0.37 -6.76
C GLY A 662 -11.40 0.98 -6.49
N TYR A 663 -10.12 1.13 -6.86
CA TYR A 663 -9.35 2.38 -6.73
C TYR A 663 -10.02 3.57 -7.42
N HIS A 664 -10.53 3.38 -8.64
CA HIS A 664 -11.22 4.44 -9.37
C HIS A 664 -12.61 4.72 -8.79
N TYR A 665 -13.42 3.71 -8.46
CA TYR A 665 -14.74 3.97 -7.87
C TYR A 665 -14.69 4.53 -6.45
N ASP A 666 -13.65 4.23 -5.68
CA ASP A 666 -13.37 4.83 -4.37
C ASP A 666 -13.16 6.35 -4.50
N ARG A 667 -12.29 6.79 -5.42
CA ARG A 667 -12.06 8.22 -5.74
C ARG A 667 -13.22 8.89 -6.48
N ALA A 668 -14.04 8.13 -7.20
CA ALA A 668 -15.30 8.60 -7.75
C ALA A 668 -16.41 8.71 -6.68
N GLU A 669 -16.15 8.29 -5.44
CA GLU A 669 -17.13 8.08 -4.35
C GLU A 669 -18.41 7.37 -4.82
N ALA A 670 -18.25 6.45 -5.78
CA ALA A 670 -19.32 5.76 -6.48
C ALA A 670 -19.75 4.53 -5.69
N GLY A 671 -20.23 4.77 -4.45
CA GLY A 671 -20.34 3.79 -3.37
C GLY A 671 -20.74 2.38 -3.80
N GLU A 672 -21.83 2.22 -4.56
CA GLU A 672 -22.32 0.89 -4.98
C GLU A 672 -21.31 0.11 -5.84
N ARG A 673 -20.66 0.76 -6.82
CA ARG A 673 -19.62 0.12 -7.64
C ARG A 673 -18.31 -0.04 -6.87
N ALA A 674 -17.98 0.90 -5.98
CA ALA A 674 -16.83 0.78 -5.09
C ALA A 674 -16.95 -0.46 -4.18
N ILE A 675 -18.08 -0.62 -3.47
CA ILE A 675 -18.38 -1.75 -2.57
C ILE A 675 -18.22 -3.09 -3.30
N VAL A 676 -18.75 -3.21 -4.52
CA VAL A 676 -18.69 -4.45 -5.31
C VAL A 676 -17.25 -4.78 -5.72
N HIS A 677 -16.51 -3.83 -6.28
CA HIS A 677 -15.16 -4.08 -6.81
C HIS A 677 -14.09 -4.18 -5.74
N LEU A 678 -14.13 -3.33 -4.71
CA LEU A 678 -13.27 -3.46 -3.52
C LEU A 678 -13.54 -4.78 -2.79
N GLY A 679 -14.80 -5.21 -2.69
CA GLY A 679 -15.17 -6.51 -2.12
C GLY A 679 -14.59 -7.70 -2.91
N ARG A 680 -14.58 -7.63 -4.25
CA ARG A 680 -13.92 -8.65 -5.10
C ARG A 680 -12.40 -8.65 -4.93
N ALA A 681 -11.79 -7.47 -4.86
CA ALA A 681 -10.35 -7.32 -4.62
C ALA A 681 -9.94 -7.90 -3.25
N ALA A 682 -10.75 -7.68 -2.20
CA ALA A 682 -10.54 -8.26 -0.88
C ALA A 682 -10.56 -9.81 -0.89
N GLU A 683 -11.55 -10.44 -1.54
CA GLU A 683 -11.60 -11.91 -1.65
C GLU A 683 -10.44 -12.48 -2.49
N ARG A 684 -9.95 -11.76 -3.52
CA ARG A 684 -8.75 -12.17 -4.30
C ARG A 684 -7.47 -12.08 -3.47
N ALA A 685 -7.28 -10.99 -2.74
CA ALA A 685 -6.15 -10.79 -1.83
C ALA A 685 -6.16 -11.84 -0.71
N LYS A 686 -7.33 -12.11 -0.11
CA LYS A 686 -7.55 -13.21 0.84
C LYS A 686 -7.18 -14.57 0.25
N ALA A 687 -7.58 -14.86 -0.99
CA ALA A 687 -7.27 -16.11 -1.68
C ALA A 687 -5.81 -16.23 -2.16
N THR A 688 -5.01 -15.17 -2.13
CA THR A 688 -3.55 -15.16 -2.34
C THR A 688 -2.77 -14.98 -1.02
N PHE A 689 -3.49 -14.93 0.11
CA PHE A 689 -3.01 -14.60 1.46
C PHE A 689 -2.21 -13.28 1.56
N ALA A 690 -2.47 -12.35 0.65
CA ALA A 690 -2.08 -10.94 0.75
C ALA A 690 -2.99 -10.24 1.78
N ASN A 691 -2.81 -10.62 3.05
CA ASN A 691 -3.77 -10.35 4.12
C ASN A 691 -3.88 -8.85 4.45
N ALA A 692 -2.79 -8.08 4.31
CA ALA A 692 -2.78 -6.64 4.58
C ALA A 692 -3.62 -5.86 3.55
N GLU A 693 -3.46 -6.20 2.27
CA GLU A 693 -4.22 -5.66 1.15
C GLU A 693 -5.69 -6.06 1.24
N ALA A 694 -5.98 -7.33 1.60
CA ALA A 694 -7.34 -7.81 1.82
C ALA A 694 -8.06 -7.01 2.91
N ILE A 695 -7.40 -6.77 4.05
CA ILE A 695 -7.89 -5.91 5.13
C ILE A 695 -8.17 -4.49 4.61
N GLY A 696 -7.22 -3.86 3.91
CA GLY A 696 -7.38 -2.51 3.37
C GLY A 696 -8.54 -2.38 2.37
N PHE A 697 -8.76 -3.40 1.53
CA PHE A 697 -9.89 -3.45 0.60
C PHE A 697 -11.24 -3.62 1.32
N TYR A 698 -11.34 -4.55 2.28
CA TYR A 698 -12.55 -4.71 3.10
C TYR A 698 -12.89 -3.41 3.84
N GLU A 699 -11.89 -2.77 4.46
CA GLU A 699 -12.08 -1.50 5.17
C GLU A 699 -12.57 -0.39 4.24
N SER A 700 -12.03 -0.23 3.03
CA SER A 700 -12.53 0.81 2.11
C SER A 700 -13.93 0.51 1.61
N ALA A 701 -14.26 -0.76 1.34
CA ALA A 701 -15.63 -1.15 1.01
C ALA A 701 -16.61 -0.83 2.15
N ILE A 702 -16.24 -1.12 3.40
CA ILE A 702 -17.03 -0.79 4.60
C ILE A 702 -17.16 0.72 4.79
N ARG A 703 -16.11 1.52 4.54
CA ARG A 703 -16.18 3.00 4.60
C ARG A 703 -17.23 3.57 3.64
N HIS A 704 -17.41 3.01 2.44
CA HIS A 704 -18.49 3.42 1.53
C HIS A 704 -19.88 3.03 2.06
N ILE A 705 -20.02 1.87 2.70
CA ILE A 705 -21.29 1.44 3.33
C ILE A 705 -21.71 2.38 4.46
N THR A 706 -20.80 2.69 5.40
CA THR A 706 -21.10 3.60 6.52
C THR A 706 -21.41 5.02 6.03
N ARG A 707 -20.75 5.50 4.96
CA ARG A 707 -21.08 6.80 4.32
C ARG A 707 -22.43 6.81 3.61
N ALA A 708 -22.81 5.73 2.94
CA ALA A 708 -24.02 5.67 2.11
C ALA A 708 -25.28 5.18 2.87
N GLY A 709 -25.13 4.83 4.16
CA GLY A 709 -26.18 4.32 5.04
C GLY A 709 -26.19 2.80 5.10
N GLU A 710 -25.84 2.25 6.26
CA GLU A 710 -25.62 0.81 6.44
C GLU A 710 -26.87 -0.03 6.16
N GLU A 711 -28.06 0.53 6.43
CA GLU A 711 -29.37 -0.05 6.11
C GLU A 711 -29.51 -0.46 4.64
N ARG A 712 -28.99 0.35 3.70
CA ARG A 712 -29.09 0.11 2.25
C ARG A 712 -28.22 -1.05 1.78
N PHE A 713 -27.11 -1.31 2.47
CA PHE A 713 -26.11 -2.31 2.08
C PHE A 713 -25.95 -3.42 3.12
N ARG A 714 -26.93 -3.59 4.02
CA ARG A 714 -26.92 -4.51 5.18
C ARG A 714 -26.25 -5.86 4.88
N GLU A 715 -26.71 -6.57 3.87
CA GLU A 715 -26.19 -7.89 3.47
C GLU A 715 -24.71 -7.83 3.03
N SER A 716 -24.35 -6.84 2.21
CA SER A 716 -22.97 -6.64 1.78
C SER A 716 -22.06 -6.22 2.95
N GLY A 717 -22.54 -5.36 3.84
CA GLY A 717 -21.82 -4.93 5.03
C GLY A 717 -21.59 -6.05 6.03
N ALA A 718 -22.59 -6.92 6.22
CA ALA A 718 -22.44 -8.16 6.99
C ALA A 718 -21.37 -9.06 6.38
N ARG A 719 -21.46 -9.37 5.07
CA ARG A 719 -20.49 -10.23 4.37
C ARG A 719 -19.07 -9.68 4.40
N LEU A 720 -18.90 -8.37 4.19
CA LEU A 720 -17.58 -7.72 4.19
C LEU A 720 -16.96 -7.66 5.60
N ASN A 721 -17.76 -7.42 6.64
CA ASN A 721 -17.26 -7.47 8.02
C ASN A 721 -16.96 -8.91 8.47
N GLU A 722 -17.72 -9.91 8.03
CA GLU A 722 -17.40 -11.32 8.26
C GLU A 722 -16.10 -11.71 7.53
N GLY A 723 -15.95 -11.34 6.26
CA GLY A 723 -14.75 -11.60 5.47
C GLY A 723 -13.49 -10.95 6.06
N LEU A 724 -13.62 -9.72 6.55
CA LEU A 724 -12.58 -9.00 7.31
C LEU A 724 -12.23 -9.71 8.62
N GLY A 725 -13.23 -10.16 9.37
CA GLY A 725 -13.03 -10.92 10.61
C GLY A 725 -12.27 -12.24 10.39
N ASP A 726 -12.54 -12.94 9.30
CA ASP A 726 -11.77 -14.14 8.92
C ASP A 726 -10.28 -13.81 8.73
N VAL A 727 -9.96 -12.78 7.93
CA VAL A 727 -8.58 -12.41 7.62
C VAL A 727 -7.85 -11.86 8.84
N LEU A 728 -8.51 -11.07 9.68
CA LEU A 728 -7.95 -10.59 10.94
C LEU A 728 -7.67 -11.75 11.91
N THR A 729 -8.52 -12.79 11.93
CA THR A 729 -8.27 -14.01 12.73
C THR A 729 -7.04 -14.77 12.23
N LEU A 730 -6.90 -14.92 10.90
CA LEU A 730 -5.72 -15.54 10.27
C LEU A 730 -4.44 -14.73 10.49
N ALA A 731 -4.53 -13.40 10.56
CA ALA A 731 -3.43 -12.48 10.85
C ALA A 731 -3.13 -12.30 12.35
N GLY A 732 -3.74 -13.09 13.24
CA GLY A 732 -3.54 -13.00 14.70
C GLY A 732 -4.13 -11.75 15.37
N ARG A 733 -4.84 -10.90 14.63
CA ARG A 733 -5.47 -9.64 15.09
C ARG A 733 -6.84 -9.93 15.72
N HIS A 734 -6.86 -10.81 16.72
CA HIS A 734 -8.06 -11.44 17.27
C HIS A 734 -9.11 -10.44 17.81
N ASP A 735 -8.69 -9.38 18.50
CA ASP A 735 -9.61 -8.34 18.99
C ASP A 735 -10.30 -7.57 17.86
N GLU A 736 -9.56 -7.23 16.81
CA GLU A 736 -10.12 -6.54 15.64
C GLU A 736 -11.02 -7.48 14.84
N ALA A 737 -10.69 -8.78 14.78
CA ALA A 737 -11.54 -9.81 14.20
C ALA A 737 -12.88 -9.92 14.92
N ARG A 738 -12.87 -9.99 16.27
CA ARG A 738 -14.10 -9.98 17.09
C ARG A 738 -14.92 -8.71 16.87
N ASN A 739 -14.28 -7.55 16.81
CA ASN A 739 -14.94 -6.29 16.49
C ASN A 739 -15.56 -6.28 15.07
N ALA A 740 -14.93 -6.94 14.09
CA ALA A 740 -15.51 -7.11 12.76
C ALA A 740 -16.72 -8.05 12.76
N PHE A 741 -16.63 -9.22 13.40
CA PHE A 741 -17.76 -10.13 13.55
C PHE A 741 -18.94 -9.49 14.32
N ALA A 742 -18.69 -8.69 15.35
CA ALA A 742 -19.72 -7.94 16.07
C ALA A 742 -20.43 -6.90 15.18
N ARG A 743 -19.69 -6.19 14.31
CA ARG A 743 -20.31 -5.30 13.29
C ARG A 743 -21.14 -6.09 12.28
N ALA A 744 -20.68 -7.26 11.83
CA ALA A 744 -21.47 -8.14 10.98
C ALA A 744 -22.77 -8.58 11.67
N LEU A 745 -22.70 -8.96 12.96
CA LEU A 745 -23.84 -9.41 13.75
C LEU A 745 -24.90 -8.32 13.97
N ASN A 746 -24.49 -7.05 14.05
CA ASN A 746 -25.42 -5.91 14.11
C ASN A 746 -26.13 -5.63 12.78
N LEU A 747 -25.55 -6.08 11.66
CA LEU A 747 -26.13 -5.93 10.32
C LEU A 747 -27.04 -7.12 9.98
N VAL A 748 -26.61 -8.36 10.24
CA VAL A 748 -27.39 -9.59 9.97
C VAL A 748 -28.74 -9.57 10.71
N GLY A 749 -29.84 -9.66 9.96
CA GLY A 749 -31.18 -9.51 10.51
C GLY A 749 -31.61 -10.70 11.40
N ASN A 750 -32.46 -10.44 12.39
CA ASN A 750 -32.92 -11.44 13.38
C ASN A 750 -33.66 -12.67 12.80
N ALA A 751 -33.98 -12.67 11.50
CA ALA A 751 -34.51 -13.82 10.78
C ALA A 751 -33.40 -14.77 10.25
N GLU A 752 -32.19 -14.26 10.03
CA GLU A 752 -31.04 -14.97 9.44
C GLU A 752 -30.27 -15.80 10.49
N ARG A 753 -30.99 -16.63 11.25
CA ARG A 753 -30.47 -17.36 12.42
C ARG A 753 -29.16 -18.12 12.18
N ILE A 754 -29.00 -18.73 11.01
CA ILE A 754 -27.77 -19.46 10.64
C ILE A 754 -26.58 -18.49 10.52
N SER A 755 -26.77 -17.32 9.91
CA SER A 755 -25.73 -16.28 9.80
C SER A 755 -25.36 -15.70 11.17
N ARG A 756 -26.35 -15.43 12.04
CA ARG A 756 -26.13 -14.92 13.41
C ARG A 756 -25.37 -15.94 14.27
N SER A 757 -25.82 -17.19 14.23
CA SER A 757 -25.19 -18.32 14.91
C SER A 757 -23.73 -18.53 14.47
N ARG A 758 -23.48 -18.53 13.15
CA ARG A 758 -22.12 -18.64 12.57
C ARG A 758 -21.19 -17.52 13.04
N LEU A 759 -21.70 -16.29 13.17
CA LEU A 759 -20.91 -15.15 13.64
C LEU A 759 -20.53 -15.29 15.12
N HIS A 760 -21.48 -15.65 16.00
CA HIS A 760 -21.17 -15.98 17.39
C HIS A 760 -20.14 -17.12 17.50
N ARG A 761 -20.31 -18.20 16.71
CA ARG A 761 -19.33 -19.30 16.66
C ARG A 761 -17.94 -18.83 16.21
N LYS A 762 -17.84 -17.90 15.26
CA LYS A 762 -16.55 -17.30 14.85
C LYS A 762 -15.92 -16.41 15.94
N VAL A 763 -16.72 -15.65 16.70
CA VAL A 763 -16.23 -14.90 17.87
C VAL A 763 -15.69 -15.86 18.94
N GLY A 764 -16.45 -16.91 19.27
CA GLY A 764 -16.02 -17.98 20.19
C GLY A 764 -14.76 -18.69 19.71
N PHE A 765 -14.66 -19.04 18.43
CA PHE A 765 -13.44 -19.63 17.87
C PHE A 765 -12.22 -18.71 18.04
N SER A 766 -12.35 -17.41 17.75
CA SER A 766 -11.27 -16.41 17.96
C SER A 766 -10.88 -16.24 19.44
N ASN A 767 -11.85 -16.36 20.37
CA ASN A 767 -11.57 -16.44 21.81
C ASN A 767 -10.82 -17.73 22.20
N SER A 768 -11.15 -18.87 21.57
CA SER A 768 -10.53 -20.16 21.90
C SER A 768 -9.05 -20.21 21.55
N LEU A 769 -8.63 -19.55 20.46
CA LEU A 769 -7.22 -19.40 20.06
C LEU A 769 -6.38 -18.62 21.10
N GLN A 770 -6.99 -17.71 21.86
CA GLN A 770 -6.35 -16.99 22.96
C GLN A 770 -6.58 -17.64 24.34
N ARG A 771 -7.15 -18.86 24.39
CA ARG A 771 -7.54 -19.59 25.61
C ARG A 771 -8.54 -18.83 26.51
N HIS A 772 -9.32 -17.89 25.95
CA HIS A 772 -10.41 -17.20 26.65
C HIS A 772 -11.63 -18.14 26.78
N PHE A 773 -11.50 -19.17 27.60
CA PHE A 773 -12.43 -20.32 27.61
C PHE A 773 -13.85 -19.98 28.09
N THR A 774 -14.00 -19.05 29.05
CA THR A 774 -15.29 -18.62 29.57
C THR A 774 -16.09 -17.86 28.52
N GLU A 775 -15.41 -16.96 27.82
CA GLU A 775 -15.92 -16.15 26.71
C GLU A 775 -16.24 -17.03 25.51
N THR A 776 -15.41 -18.04 25.24
CA THR A 776 -15.65 -19.06 24.20
C THR A 776 -16.95 -19.83 24.47
N ALA A 777 -17.14 -20.31 25.70
CA ALA A 777 -18.35 -21.03 26.10
C ALA A 777 -19.61 -20.15 25.94
N CYS A 778 -19.56 -18.90 26.39
CA CYS A 778 -20.66 -17.95 26.28
C CYS A 778 -21.06 -17.68 24.82
N GLU A 779 -20.09 -17.49 23.93
CA GLU A 779 -20.34 -17.29 22.49
C GLU A 779 -20.91 -18.55 21.81
N PHE A 780 -20.52 -19.76 22.24
CA PHE A 780 -21.12 -21.00 21.71
C PHE A 780 -22.53 -21.25 22.24
N ASP A 781 -22.84 -20.85 23.48
CA ASP A 781 -24.22 -20.83 24.02
C ASP A 781 -25.09 -19.82 23.25
N LEU A 782 -24.56 -18.65 22.91
CA LEU A 782 -25.27 -17.65 22.09
C LEU A 782 -25.49 -18.14 20.65
N ALA A 783 -24.50 -18.81 20.06
CA ALA A 783 -24.63 -19.43 18.74
C ALA A 783 -25.76 -20.48 18.70
N ASP A 784 -25.86 -21.32 19.73
CA ASP A 784 -26.91 -22.34 19.83
C ASP A 784 -28.30 -21.73 20.06
N GLN A 785 -28.40 -20.67 20.88
CA GLN A 785 -29.64 -19.92 21.14
C GLN A 785 -30.17 -19.18 19.90
N GLU A 786 -29.31 -18.49 19.14
CA GLU A 786 -29.67 -17.80 17.89
C GLU A 786 -30.16 -18.79 16.82
N LEU A 787 -29.52 -19.96 16.72
CA LEU A 787 -29.94 -21.03 15.80
C LEU A 787 -31.29 -21.63 16.22
N GLY A 788 -31.49 -21.80 17.52
CA GLY A 788 -32.72 -22.25 18.17
C GLY A 788 -33.03 -23.73 17.97
N GLU A 789 -34.32 -24.08 18.05
CA GLU A 789 -34.83 -25.42 17.77
C GLU A 789 -35.10 -25.63 16.26
N PRO A 790 -34.93 -26.85 15.72
CA PRO A 790 -35.19 -27.13 14.32
C PRO A 790 -36.68 -26.98 13.99
N THR A 791 -36.98 -26.22 12.94
CA THR A 791 -38.35 -26.16 12.41
C THR A 791 -38.73 -27.49 11.75
N LYS A 792 -40.03 -27.70 11.47
CA LYS A 792 -40.53 -28.91 10.79
C LYS A 792 -39.92 -29.16 9.40
N VAL A 793 -39.21 -28.18 8.83
CA VAL A 793 -38.46 -28.29 7.57
C VAL A 793 -37.07 -27.65 7.74
N ALA A 794 -36.32 -28.09 8.76
CA ALA A 794 -34.92 -27.68 8.95
C ALA A 794 -34.08 -28.03 7.72
N THR A 795 -33.38 -27.03 7.18
CA THR A 795 -32.55 -27.14 5.96
C THR A 795 -31.23 -27.84 6.24
N ALA A 796 -30.51 -28.26 5.19
CA ALA A 796 -29.17 -28.84 5.31
C ALA A 796 -28.22 -27.89 6.08
N GLY A 797 -28.14 -26.63 5.67
CA GLY A 797 -27.33 -25.61 6.35
C GLY A 797 -27.68 -25.34 7.81
N TRP A 798 -28.93 -25.61 8.25
CA TRP A 798 -29.28 -25.54 9.68
C TRP A 798 -28.63 -26.69 10.45
N TRP A 799 -28.67 -27.91 9.90
CA TRP A 799 -28.03 -29.08 10.52
C TRP A 799 -26.50 -28.99 10.46
N GLU A 800 -25.94 -28.51 9.35
CA GLU A 800 -24.49 -28.28 9.19
C GLU A 800 -23.97 -27.33 10.28
N GLU A 801 -24.61 -26.17 10.48
CA GLU A 801 -24.22 -25.22 11.52
C GLU A 801 -24.49 -25.77 12.94
N LYS A 802 -25.64 -26.42 13.19
CA LYS A 802 -25.94 -27.04 14.50
C LYS A 802 -24.88 -28.07 14.88
N VAL A 803 -24.50 -28.94 13.96
CA VAL A 803 -23.43 -29.95 14.14
C VAL A 803 -22.08 -29.27 14.35
N GLN A 804 -21.78 -28.22 13.60
CA GLN A 804 -20.52 -27.50 13.75
C GLN A 804 -20.36 -26.89 15.14
N ILE A 805 -21.40 -26.25 15.69
CA ILE A 805 -21.40 -25.73 17.08
C ILE A 805 -21.06 -26.84 18.09
N GLN A 806 -21.63 -28.04 17.94
CA GLN A 806 -21.33 -29.14 18.87
C GLN A 806 -19.87 -29.64 18.71
N LEU A 807 -19.29 -29.57 17.51
CA LEU A 807 -17.87 -29.88 17.29
C LEU A 807 -16.96 -28.85 17.97
N GLU A 808 -17.26 -27.55 17.89
CA GLU A 808 -16.46 -26.54 18.63
C GLU A 808 -16.56 -26.74 20.15
N TRP A 809 -17.73 -27.12 20.67
CA TRP A 809 -17.88 -27.52 22.08
C TRP A 809 -17.02 -28.73 22.44
N MET A 810 -16.92 -29.75 21.57
CA MET A 810 -16.01 -30.89 21.79
C MET A 810 -14.54 -30.45 21.80
N HIS A 811 -14.12 -29.53 20.93
CA HIS A 811 -12.78 -28.95 20.97
C HIS A 811 -12.53 -28.15 22.26
N LEU A 812 -13.50 -27.34 22.70
CA LEU A 812 -13.40 -26.55 23.94
C LEU A 812 -13.28 -27.46 25.17
N PHE A 813 -14.10 -28.50 25.27
CA PHE A 813 -14.04 -29.48 26.35
C PHE A 813 -12.74 -30.29 26.32
N TYR A 814 -12.22 -30.64 25.14
CA TYR A 814 -10.91 -31.28 25.00
C TYR A 814 -9.78 -30.40 25.58
N TRP A 815 -9.72 -29.12 25.22
CA TRP A 815 -8.70 -28.18 25.73
C TRP A 815 -8.83 -27.87 27.22
N GLN A 816 -10.02 -28.01 27.82
CA GLN A 816 -10.24 -27.89 29.26
C GLN A 816 -10.13 -29.22 30.04
N GLY A 817 -9.88 -30.35 29.35
CA GLY A 817 -9.87 -31.68 29.99
C GLY A 817 -11.25 -32.16 30.49
N MET A 818 -12.35 -31.57 30.01
CA MET A 818 -13.73 -31.86 30.40
C MET A 818 -14.27 -33.11 29.66
N VAL A 819 -13.60 -34.24 29.90
CA VAL A 819 -13.81 -35.51 29.17
C VAL A 819 -15.23 -36.05 29.35
N LYS A 820 -15.84 -35.85 30.53
CA LYS A 820 -17.21 -36.30 30.82
C LYS A 820 -18.22 -35.53 29.98
N GLU A 821 -18.12 -34.21 29.96
CA GLU A 821 -19.03 -33.32 29.23
C GLU A 821 -18.92 -33.54 27.72
N MET A 822 -17.70 -33.81 27.23
CA MET A 822 -17.43 -34.26 25.86
C MET A 822 -18.14 -35.58 25.52
N ARG A 823 -18.25 -36.53 26.47
CA ARG A 823 -19.03 -37.78 26.29
C ARG A 823 -20.54 -37.54 26.35
N ASP A 824 -21.01 -36.81 27.36
CA ASP A 824 -22.44 -36.49 27.53
C ASP A 824 -23.00 -35.74 26.29
N LEU A 825 -22.15 -34.93 25.64
CA LEU A 825 -22.45 -34.28 24.35
C LEU A 825 -22.41 -35.29 23.18
N ALA A 826 -21.41 -36.15 23.11
CA ALA A 826 -21.28 -37.16 22.06
C ALA A 826 -22.45 -38.17 22.07
N GLU A 827 -22.89 -38.61 23.24
CA GLU A 827 -24.05 -39.51 23.35
C GLU A 827 -25.34 -38.84 22.87
N ARG A 828 -25.53 -37.55 23.20
CA ARG A 828 -26.70 -36.75 22.80
C ARG A 828 -26.81 -36.59 21.28
N TYR A 829 -25.69 -36.34 20.59
CA TYR A 829 -25.70 -36.00 19.15
C TYR A 829 -25.24 -37.12 18.20
N ARG A 830 -24.86 -38.30 18.71
CA ARG A 830 -24.34 -39.43 17.90
C ARG A 830 -25.19 -39.75 16.67
N ASN A 831 -26.50 -39.89 16.85
CA ASN A 831 -27.42 -40.27 15.78
C ASN A 831 -27.66 -39.10 14.81
N VAL A 832 -27.77 -37.88 15.34
CA VAL A 832 -27.91 -36.65 14.54
C VAL A 832 -26.73 -36.49 13.59
N ILE A 833 -25.50 -36.61 14.09
CA ILE A 833 -24.29 -36.43 13.28
C ILE A 833 -24.13 -37.57 12.26
N ALA A 834 -24.48 -38.80 12.62
CA ALA A 834 -24.49 -39.93 11.70
C ALA A 834 -25.50 -39.77 10.53
N GLU A 835 -26.69 -39.23 10.80
CA GLU A 835 -27.74 -39.02 9.79
C GLU A 835 -27.62 -37.73 8.99
N ARG A 836 -27.09 -36.65 9.60
CA ARG A 836 -27.19 -35.27 9.07
C ARG A 836 -25.85 -34.57 8.87
N GLY A 837 -24.78 -35.01 9.54
CA GLY A 837 -23.47 -34.39 9.43
C GLY A 837 -22.83 -34.64 8.07
N ALA A 838 -22.20 -33.60 7.52
CA ALA A 838 -21.34 -33.73 6.33
C ALA A 838 -20.19 -34.73 6.60
N ALA A 839 -19.62 -35.34 5.56
CA ALA A 839 -18.58 -36.37 5.72
C ALA A 839 -17.40 -35.90 6.60
N ALA A 840 -16.95 -34.66 6.39
CA ALA A 840 -15.93 -34.02 7.23
C ALA A 840 -16.36 -33.88 8.71
N GLN A 841 -17.61 -33.50 8.97
CA GLN A 841 -18.13 -33.38 10.34
C GLN A 841 -18.26 -34.75 11.01
N ARG A 842 -18.60 -35.81 10.27
CA ARG A 842 -18.62 -37.19 10.78
C ARG A 842 -17.21 -37.68 11.13
N ALA A 843 -16.23 -37.43 10.27
CA ALA A 843 -14.83 -37.77 10.53
C ALA A 843 -14.30 -37.05 11.78
N GLU A 844 -14.58 -35.74 11.89
CA GLU A 844 -14.17 -34.92 13.04
C GLU A 844 -14.82 -35.40 14.35
N PHE A 845 -16.12 -35.68 14.32
CA PHE A 845 -16.85 -36.22 15.47
C PHE A 845 -16.28 -37.56 15.96
N LEU A 846 -15.99 -38.48 15.04
CA LEU A 846 -15.38 -39.77 15.38
C LEU A 846 -13.96 -39.60 15.97
N LYS A 847 -13.16 -38.67 15.43
CA LYS A 847 -11.85 -38.29 15.97
C LYS A 847 -11.96 -37.72 17.39
N MET A 848 -12.94 -36.84 17.63
CA MET A 848 -13.18 -36.23 18.94
C MET A 848 -13.60 -37.26 19.99
N ILE A 849 -14.50 -38.20 19.69
CA ILE A 849 -14.85 -39.28 20.63
C ILE A 849 -13.62 -40.17 20.90
N ALA A 850 -12.83 -40.50 19.88
CA ALA A 850 -11.64 -41.32 20.07
C ALA A 850 -10.61 -40.66 21.01
N LEU A 851 -10.41 -39.33 20.89
CA LEU A 851 -9.62 -38.55 21.85
C LEU A 851 -10.23 -38.50 23.25
N SER A 852 -11.57 -38.38 23.38
CA SER A 852 -12.27 -38.44 24.66
C SER A 852 -11.98 -39.76 25.40
N MET A 853 -12.08 -40.90 24.71
CA MET A 853 -11.76 -42.23 25.24
C MET A 853 -10.26 -42.40 25.59
N LEU A 854 -9.36 -41.80 24.80
CA LEU A 854 -7.93 -41.80 25.08
C LEU A 854 -7.62 -41.01 26.36
N MET A 855 -8.25 -39.83 26.55
CA MET A 855 -8.09 -39.00 27.74
C MET A 855 -8.68 -39.69 28.99
N GLU A 856 -9.90 -40.23 28.91
CA GLU A 856 -10.55 -40.96 30.01
C GLU A 856 -9.71 -42.13 30.52
N SER A 857 -9.18 -42.93 29.59
CA SER A 857 -8.35 -44.09 29.93
C SER A 857 -6.96 -43.73 30.48
N ARG A 858 -6.64 -42.44 30.65
CA ARG A 858 -5.28 -41.92 30.90
C ARG A 858 -4.28 -42.51 29.91
N PHE A 859 -4.57 -42.36 28.62
CA PHE A 859 -3.76 -42.85 27.50
C PHE A 859 -3.51 -44.37 27.55
N ARG A 860 -4.57 -45.15 27.86
CA ARG A 860 -4.61 -46.62 27.81
C ARG A 860 -5.82 -47.09 26.99
N PRO A 861 -5.88 -46.77 25.68
CA PRO A 861 -7.09 -46.91 24.88
C PRO A 861 -7.53 -48.38 24.75
N SER A 862 -8.84 -48.62 24.81
CA SER A 862 -9.44 -49.92 24.53
C SER A 862 -9.41 -50.24 23.03
N GLN A 863 -9.65 -51.52 22.66
CA GLN A 863 -9.83 -51.88 21.24
C GLN A 863 -10.95 -51.06 20.57
N GLU A 864 -12.02 -50.73 21.31
CA GLU A 864 -13.12 -49.91 20.81
C GLU A 864 -12.65 -48.50 20.42
N CYS A 865 -11.75 -47.89 21.20
CA CYS A 865 -11.12 -46.60 20.87
C CYS A 865 -10.29 -46.69 19.58
N VAL A 866 -9.52 -47.77 19.40
CA VAL A 866 -8.75 -48.05 18.18
C VAL A 866 -9.66 -48.19 16.96
N GLU A 867 -10.71 -49.02 17.04
CA GLU A 867 -11.63 -49.22 15.91
C GLU A 867 -12.48 -47.97 15.61
N LEU A 868 -12.76 -47.12 16.61
CA LEU A 868 -13.41 -45.83 16.39
C LEU A 868 -12.51 -44.84 15.65
N ALA A 869 -11.22 -44.79 16.00
CA ALA A 869 -10.23 -43.97 15.28
C ALA A 869 -9.99 -44.46 13.85
N LYS A 870 -9.96 -45.78 13.60
CA LYS A 870 -9.91 -46.35 12.24
C LYS A 870 -11.13 -45.97 11.40
N ARG A 871 -12.32 -45.96 12.00
CA ARG A 871 -13.55 -45.47 11.36
C ARG A 871 -13.48 -43.97 11.06
N ALA A 872 -12.88 -43.16 11.94
CA ALA A 872 -12.63 -41.75 11.69
C ALA A 872 -11.75 -41.56 10.44
N VAL A 873 -10.65 -42.30 10.33
CA VAL A 873 -9.77 -42.27 9.14
C VAL A 873 -10.53 -42.67 7.87
N ALA A 874 -11.27 -43.78 7.90
CA ALA A 874 -12.04 -44.24 6.74
C ALA A 874 -13.09 -43.20 6.27
N THR A 875 -13.81 -42.55 7.19
CA THR A 875 -14.74 -41.47 6.85
C THR A 875 -14.03 -40.16 6.45
N SER A 876 -12.80 -39.93 6.91
CA SER A 876 -11.98 -38.80 6.45
C SER A 876 -11.47 -39.02 5.02
N ASP A 877 -11.11 -40.25 4.66
CA ASP A 877 -10.67 -40.61 3.31
C ASP A 877 -11.83 -40.48 2.28
N GLU A 878 -13.11 -40.48 2.70
CA GLU A 878 -14.27 -40.11 1.85
C GLU A 878 -14.26 -38.64 1.38
N THR A 879 -13.56 -37.75 2.09
CA THR A 879 -13.70 -36.28 1.92
C THR A 879 -12.78 -35.67 0.88
N ASN A 880 -11.72 -36.38 0.47
CA ASN A 880 -10.57 -35.85 -0.27
C ASN A 880 -9.88 -34.61 0.38
N ASN A 881 -10.06 -34.37 1.68
CA ASN A 881 -9.43 -33.26 2.41
C ASN A 881 -8.15 -33.73 3.14
N PRO A 882 -6.94 -33.52 2.60
CA PRO A 882 -5.69 -33.94 3.24
C PRO A 882 -5.41 -33.20 4.56
N ALA A 883 -5.88 -31.97 4.74
CA ALA A 883 -5.69 -31.23 5.99
C ALA A 883 -6.44 -31.92 7.13
N GLN A 884 -7.71 -32.29 6.92
CA GLN A 884 -8.45 -33.08 7.90
C GLN A 884 -7.86 -34.48 8.06
N ALA A 885 -7.58 -35.18 6.95
CA ALA A 885 -7.06 -36.54 6.99
C ALA A 885 -5.74 -36.62 7.76
N GLY A 886 -4.86 -35.62 7.66
CA GLY A 886 -3.62 -35.55 8.45
C GLY A 886 -3.89 -35.57 9.95
N HIS A 887 -4.77 -34.69 10.44
CA HIS A 887 -5.14 -34.65 11.87
C HIS A 887 -5.84 -35.92 12.33
N VAL A 888 -6.68 -36.55 11.49
CA VAL A 888 -7.38 -37.80 11.83
C VAL A 888 -6.41 -39.01 11.88
N ASN A 889 -5.51 -39.14 10.90
CA ASN A 889 -4.48 -40.18 10.87
C ASN A 889 -3.48 -40.02 12.04
N PHE A 890 -3.13 -38.78 12.42
CA PHE A 890 -2.29 -38.51 13.57
C PHE A 890 -2.91 -39.02 14.88
N VAL A 891 -4.21 -38.76 15.09
CA VAL A 891 -4.95 -39.24 16.26
C VAL A 891 -5.00 -40.76 16.31
N LEU A 892 -5.20 -41.44 15.18
CA LEU A 892 -5.10 -42.90 15.12
C LEU A 892 -3.70 -43.40 15.49
N GLY A 893 -2.63 -42.81 14.94
CA GLY A 893 -1.25 -43.21 15.25
C GLY A 893 -0.87 -43.02 16.72
N LEU A 894 -1.36 -41.94 17.36
CA LEU A 894 -1.24 -41.72 18.81
C LEU A 894 -1.99 -42.79 19.61
N ILE A 895 -3.21 -43.14 19.20
CA ILE A 895 -4.03 -44.17 19.86
C ILE A 895 -3.39 -45.56 19.73
N GLU A 896 -2.88 -45.93 18.55
CA GLU A 896 -2.20 -47.21 18.32
C GLU A 896 -0.88 -47.31 19.11
N LEU A 897 -0.08 -46.23 19.15
CA LEU A 897 1.10 -46.10 20.02
C LEU A 897 0.74 -46.34 21.51
N CYS A 898 -0.33 -45.71 22.00
CA CYS A 898 -0.77 -45.86 23.38
C CYS A 898 -1.42 -47.22 23.68
N HIS A 899 -2.03 -47.87 22.68
CA HIS A 899 -2.54 -49.24 22.78
C HIS A 899 -1.40 -50.29 22.85
N GLY A 900 -0.25 -49.97 22.26
CA GLY A 900 0.92 -50.83 22.19
C GLY A 900 1.25 -51.35 20.78
N ASP A 901 0.46 -50.99 19.76
CA ASP A 901 0.81 -51.21 18.36
C ASP A 901 1.72 -50.08 17.87
N PHE A 902 3.00 -50.20 18.21
CA PHE A 902 4.03 -49.29 17.73
C PHE A 902 4.27 -49.40 16.21
N GLY A 903 3.77 -50.46 15.55
CA GLY A 903 3.86 -50.63 14.09
C GLY A 903 2.83 -49.76 13.37
N GLY A 904 1.55 -49.92 13.74
CA GLY A 904 0.46 -49.04 13.29
C GLY A 904 0.74 -47.57 13.60
N GLY A 905 1.23 -47.29 14.83
CA GLY A 905 1.67 -45.95 15.22
C GLY A 905 2.70 -45.32 14.28
N VAL A 906 3.72 -46.07 13.82
CA VAL A 906 4.68 -45.58 12.81
C VAL A 906 4.00 -45.32 11.46
N GLU A 907 3.11 -46.21 11.02
CA GLU A 907 2.43 -46.11 9.73
C GLU A 907 1.49 -44.90 9.68
N GLN A 908 0.58 -44.76 10.65
CA GLN A 908 -0.44 -43.71 10.62
C GLN A 908 0.14 -42.32 10.94
N CYS A 909 1.14 -42.21 11.85
CA CYS A 909 1.92 -40.98 11.97
C CYS A 909 2.76 -40.68 10.72
N GLY A 910 3.15 -41.71 9.95
CA GLY A 910 3.77 -41.57 8.62
C GLY A 910 2.83 -41.00 7.57
N ARG A 911 1.61 -41.56 7.44
CA ARG A 911 0.55 -41.03 6.55
C ARG A 911 0.20 -39.58 6.92
N ALA A 912 0.03 -39.32 8.22
CA ALA A 912 -0.26 -37.99 8.73
C ALA A 912 0.85 -36.98 8.44
N LEU A 913 2.13 -37.38 8.56
CA LEU A 913 3.26 -36.50 8.21
C LEU A 913 3.20 -36.13 6.73
N VAL A 914 2.99 -37.08 5.82
CA VAL A 914 2.91 -36.82 4.38
C VAL A 914 1.74 -35.88 4.05
N MET A 915 0.62 -35.99 4.74
CA MET A 915 -0.50 -35.05 4.62
C MET A 915 -0.14 -33.65 5.17
N ALA A 916 0.53 -33.57 6.31
CA ALA A 916 0.99 -32.32 6.91
C ALA A 916 2.09 -31.63 6.10
N GLU A 917 2.93 -32.38 5.39
CA GLU A 917 3.89 -31.90 4.39
C GLU A 917 3.18 -31.36 3.13
N GLN A 918 2.07 -31.98 2.70
CA GLN A 918 1.25 -31.51 1.57
C GLN A 918 0.47 -30.22 1.86
N THR A 919 0.03 -30.01 3.11
CA THR A 919 -0.73 -28.83 3.53
C THR A 919 0.11 -27.75 4.22
N GLY A 920 1.38 -28.07 4.51
CA GLY A 920 2.31 -27.21 5.24
C GLY A 920 1.89 -26.92 6.69
N ASP A 921 1.18 -27.84 7.34
CA ASP A 921 0.87 -27.76 8.77
C ASP A 921 2.11 -28.15 9.60
N LEU A 922 2.98 -27.18 9.85
CA LEU A 922 4.24 -27.37 10.60
C LEU A 922 4.00 -27.89 12.04
N VAL A 923 2.88 -27.53 12.67
CA VAL A 923 2.51 -27.99 14.01
C VAL A 923 2.17 -29.48 13.98
N LEU A 924 1.39 -29.92 12.98
CA LEU A 924 1.10 -31.33 12.77
C LEU A 924 2.35 -32.12 12.35
N GLN A 925 3.22 -31.57 11.49
CA GLN A 925 4.50 -32.21 11.14
C GLN A 925 5.36 -32.49 12.38
N SER A 926 5.53 -31.49 13.26
CA SER A 926 6.26 -31.63 14.53
C SER A 926 5.67 -32.74 15.41
N ARG A 927 4.33 -32.76 15.57
CA ARG A 927 3.60 -33.79 16.31
C ARG A 927 3.82 -35.19 15.72
N CYS A 928 3.66 -35.35 14.41
CA CYS A 928 3.83 -36.63 13.71
C CYS A 928 5.25 -37.18 13.84
N LEU A 929 6.28 -36.34 13.67
CA LEU A 929 7.69 -36.72 13.89
C LEU A 929 7.92 -37.17 15.33
N THR A 930 7.39 -36.43 16.31
CA THR A 930 7.61 -36.71 17.74
C THR A 930 7.06 -38.08 18.16
N TYR A 931 5.78 -38.35 17.86
CA TYR A 931 5.17 -39.61 18.26
C TYR A 931 5.69 -40.80 17.43
N ARG A 932 6.16 -40.56 16.20
CA ARG A 932 6.89 -41.57 15.42
C ARG A 932 8.29 -41.86 15.99
N ALA A 933 9.01 -40.86 16.51
CA ALA A 933 10.26 -41.06 17.24
C ALA A 933 10.05 -41.90 18.51
N VAL A 934 8.96 -41.64 19.26
CA VAL A 934 8.55 -42.47 20.40
C VAL A 934 8.22 -43.90 19.94
N ALA A 935 7.49 -44.08 18.83
CA ALA A 935 7.20 -45.40 18.28
C ALA A 935 8.47 -46.17 17.91
N PHE A 936 9.43 -45.54 17.22
CA PHE A 936 10.73 -46.14 16.89
C PHE A 936 11.55 -46.49 18.13
N ARG A 937 11.53 -45.65 19.18
CA ARG A 937 12.08 -46.00 20.49
C ARG A 937 11.45 -47.27 21.07
N ARG A 938 10.11 -47.36 21.08
CA ARG A 938 9.38 -48.56 21.56
C ARG A 938 9.54 -49.78 20.63
N LEU A 939 10.08 -49.61 19.42
CA LEU A 939 10.50 -50.69 18.52
C LEU A 939 11.99 -51.04 18.64
N GLY A 940 12.80 -50.21 19.31
CA GLY A 940 14.25 -50.37 19.40
C GLY A 940 15.06 -49.83 18.20
N ASP A 941 14.43 -49.12 17.25
CA ASP A 941 15.11 -48.52 16.10
C ASP A 941 15.77 -47.18 16.49
N VAL A 942 17.00 -47.28 16.98
CA VAL A 942 17.83 -46.13 17.41
C VAL A 942 18.08 -45.14 16.26
N ALA A 943 18.22 -45.61 15.03
CA ALA A 943 18.58 -44.78 13.88
C ALA A 943 17.42 -43.91 13.40
N ARG A 944 16.20 -44.47 13.33
CA ARG A 944 15.00 -43.70 12.97
C ARG A 944 14.51 -42.84 14.12
N CYS A 945 14.59 -43.34 15.36
CA CYS A 945 14.29 -42.54 16.56
C CYS A 945 15.15 -41.27 16.62
N ARG A 946 16.46 -41.40 16.36
CA ARG A 946 17.38 -40.26 16.18
C ARG A 946 16.86 -39.29 15.11
N THR A 947 16.68 -39.79 13.89
CA THR A 947 16.34 -38.98 12.71
C THR A 947 15.07 -38.15 12.92
N ASP A 948 14.04 -38.74 13.52
CA ASP A 948 12.79 -38.04 13.80
C ASP A 948 12.89 -37.09 15.00
N ALA A 949 13.63 -37.45 16.05
CA ALA A 949 13.82 -36.59 17.22
C ALA A 949 14.72 -35.36 16.94
N GLU A 950 15.73 -35.49 16.08
CA GLU A 950 16.55 -34.36 15.62
C GLU A 950 15.68 -33.35 14.85
N LYS A 951 14.82 -33.82 13.93
CA LYS A 951 13.86 -32.98 13.20
C LYS A 951 12.76 -32.39 14.08
N THR A 952 12.25 -33.14 15.06
CA THR A 952 11.33 -32.58 16.07
C THR A 952 12.02 -31.44 16.81
N CYS A 953 13.28 -31.60 17.22
CA CYS A 953 14.01 -30.57 17.95
C CYS A 953 14.10 -29.28 17.12
N GLU A 954 14.51 -29.37 15.85
CA GLU A 954 14.57 -28.23 14.93
C GLU A 954 13.21 -27.53 14.79
N LEU A 955 12.16 -28.29 14.47
CA LEU A 955 10.84 -27.73 14.16
C LEU A 955 10.09 -27.22 15.40
N ALA A 956 10.19 -27.92 16.54
CA ALA A 956 9.58 -27.52 17.79
C ALA A 956 10.25 -26.27 18.38
N ASN A 957 11.57 -26.10 18.23
CA ASN A 957 12.24 -24.84 18.58
C ASN A 957 11.77 -23.68 17.69
N LYS A 958 11.67 -23.88 16.36
CA LYS A 958 11.14 -22.86 15.44
C LYS A 958 9.70 -22.43 15.79
N LEU A 959 8.89 -23.34 16.31
CA LEU A 959 7.49 -23.13 16.67
C LEU A 959 7.26 -22.76 18.15
N GLY A 960 8.30 -22.67 18.99
CA GLY A 960 8.18 -22.39 20.43
C GLY A 960 7.47 -23.48 21.26
N MET A 961 7.38 -24.72 20.74
CA MET A 961 6.60 -25.81 21.33
C MET A 961 7.38 -26.55 22.44
N VAL A 962 7.49 -25.91 23.61
CA VAL A 962 8.27 -26.35 24.78
C VAL A 962 8.11 -27.84 25.11
N GLU A 963 6.88 -28.34 25.11
CA GLU A 963 6.57 -29.73 25.45
C GLU A 963 7.12 -30.73 24.42
N TYR A 964 7.17 -30.33 23.14
CA TYR A 964 7.73 -31.13 22.04
C TYR A 964 9.26 -31.00 21.95
N ILE A 965 9.85 -29.84 22.32
CA ILE A 965 11.30 -29.68 22.50
C ILE A 965 11.80 -30.65 23.58
N ALA A 966 11.09 -30.75 24.70
CA ALA A 966 11.39 -31.70 25.77
C ALA A 966 11.21 -33.16 25.34
N MET A 967 10.13 -33.51 24.60
CA MET A 967 9.98 -34.85 24.02
C MET A 967 11.12 -35.22 23.05
N ALA A 968 11.62 -34.26 22.26
CA ALA A 968 12.79 -34.47 21.40
C ALA A 968 14.04 -34.78 22.22
N LYS A 969 14.39 -33.92 23.19
CA LYS A 969 15.54 -34.14 24.09
C LYS A 969 15.46 -35.48 24.82
N ALA A 970 14.29 -35.86 25.34
CA ALA A 970 14.09 -37.13 26.04
C ALA A 970 14.18 -38.38 25.12
N ASN A 971 13.91 -38.25 23.82
CA ASN A 971 14.21 -39.30 22.84
C ASN A 971 15.70 -39.34 22.48
N LEU A 972 16.34 -38.19 22.28
CA LEU A 972 17.78 -38.09 22.01
C LEU A 972 18.61 -38.63 23.19
N ALA A 973 18.20 -38.38 24.44
CA ALA A 973 18.80 -38.96 25.63
C ALA A 973 18.80 -40.50 25.63
N TRP A 974 17.69 -41.10 25.19
CA TRP A 974 17.62 -42.56 25.01
C TRP A 974 18.53 -43.03 23.87
N VAL A 975 18.55 -42.32 22.73
CA VAL A 975 19.47 -42.62 21.61
C VAL A 975 20.93 -42.59 22.04
N THR A 976 21.38 -41.57 22.77
CA THR A 976 22.77 -41.45 23.25
C THR A 976 23.11 -42.47 24.33
N TRP A 977 22.16 -42.81 25.21
CA TRP A 977 22.31 -43.90 26.18
C TRP A 977 22.46 -45.26 25.49
N ARG A 978 21.67 -45.53 24.44
CA ARG A 978 21.80 -46.74 23.59
C ARG A 978 23.09 -46.76 22.74
N GLN A 979 23.88 -45.68 22.76
CA GLN A 979 25.21 -45.55 22.15
C GLN A 979 26.32 -45.41 23.20
N GLU A 980 26.04 -45.72 24.47
CA GLU A 980 26.98 -45.71 25.60
C GLU A 980 27.57 -44.31 25.94
N ASN A 981 27.07 -43.24 25.30
CA ASN A 981 27.41 -41.85 25.66
C ASN A 981 26.54 -41.38 26.83
N TYR A 982 26.85 -41.87 28.03
CA TYR A 982 26.08 -41.63 29.24
C TYR A 982 26.08 -40.17 29.70
N ALA A 983 27.14 -39.40 29.41
CA ALA A 983 27.24 -38.00 29.83
C ALA A 983 26.26 -37.09 29.06
N GLU A 984 26.20 -37.22 27.73
CA GLU A 984 25.25 -36.46 26.91
C GLU A 984 23.81 -36.96 27.12
N ALA A 985 23.62 -38.26 27.39
CA ALA A 985 22.32 -38.83 27.73
C ALA A 985 21.74 -38.27 29.04
N GLU A 986 22.56 -38.17 30.09
CA GLU A 986 22.18 -37.60 31.38
C GLU A 986 21.84 -36.11 31.27
N LYS A 987 22.64 -35.35 30.52
CA LYS A 987 22.39 -33.94 30.20
C LYS A 987 21.05 -33.75 29.46
N LEU A 988 20.85 -34.46 28.35
CA LEU A 988 19.62 -34.34 27.54
C LEU A 988 18.36 -34.79 28.30
N ALA A 989 18.47 -35.77 29.19
CA ALA A 989 17.36 -36.21 30.04
C ALA A 989 17.02 -35.16 31.12
N THR A 990 18.02 -34.58 31.78
CA THR A 990 17.82 -33.51 32.77
C THR A 990 17.22 -32.27 32.11
N GLU A 991 17.77 -31.82 30.98
CA GLU A 991 17.23 -30.67 30.23
C GLU A 991 15.78 -30.89 29.74
N ALA A 992 15.34 -32.13 29.52
CA ALA A 992 13.95 -32.43 29.18
C ALA A 992 13.02 -32.32 30.39
N LEU A 993 13.44 -32.82 31.55
CA LEU A 993 12.70 -32.71 32.81
C LEU A 993 12.59 -31.25 33.27
N GLU A 994 13.68 -30.47 33.18
CA GLU A 994 13.68 -29.03 33.50
C GLU A 994 12.67 -28.26 32.65
N LEU A 995 12.56 -28.56 31.35
CA LEU A 995 11.57 -27.95 30.46
C LEU A 995 10.14 -28.33 30.83
N TRP A 996 9.84 -29.62 31.10
CA TRP A 996 8.49 -30.05 31.50
C TRP A 996 8.08 -29.56 32.90
N HIS A 997 9.02 -29.50 33.86
CA HIS A 997 8.75 -29.03 35.22
C HIS A 997 8.70 -27.50 35.32
N GLY A 998 9.21 -26.79 34.30
CA GLY A 998 9.02 -25.35 34.10
C GLY A 998 7.69 -24.96 33.43
N MET A 999 6.88 -25.92 32.95
CA MET A 999 5.57 -25.64 32.37
C MET A 999 4.52 -25.35 33.45
N HIS A 1000 3.52 -24.51 33.12
CA HIS A 1000 2.39 -24.25 34.00
C HIS A 1000 1.48 -25.49 34.16
N ASP A 1001 1.25 -26.20 33.04
CA ASP A 1001 0.47 -27.43 32.97
C ASP A 1001 1.44 -28.65 32.93
N PRO A 1002 1.40 -29.57 33.91
CA PRO A 1002 2.37 -30.69 33.96
C PRO A 1002 2.22 -31.67 32.79
N TYR A 1003 3.30 -31.90 32.04
CA TYR A 1003 3.30 -32.78 30.88
C TYR A 1003 3.70 -34.21 31.25
N GLY A 1004 2.76 -35.16 31.19
CA GLY A 1004 2.90 -36.52 31.74
C GLY A 1004 3.80 -37.50 30.98
N PHE A 1005 4.97 -37.08 30.47
CA PHE A 1005 5.88 -37.92 29.68
C PHE A 1005 7.31 -38.08 30.25
N ASP A 1006 7.56 -37.62 31.48
CA ASP A 1006 8.84 -37.75 32.22
C ASP A 1006 9.48 -39.15 32.13
N TRP A 1007 8.69 -40.23 32.01
CA TRP A 1007 9.20 -41.60 31.80
C TRP A 1007 10.21 -41.70 30.65
N MET A 1008 10.08 -40.86 29.62
CA MET A 1008 10.99 -40.83 28.47
C MET A 1008 12.41 -40.43 28.90
N ALA A 1009 12.56 -39.49 29.83
CA ALA A 1009 13.86 -39.04 30.37
C ALA A 1009 14.32 -39.90 31.57
N LEU A 1010 13.39 -40.32 32.43
CA LEU A 1010 13.70 -41.08 33.65
C LEU A 1010 14.27 -42.47 33.37
N TRP A 1011 13.81 -43.20 32.34
CA TRP A 1011 14.35 -44.54 32.05
C TRP A 1011 15.86 -44.55 31.70
N PRO A 1012 16.37 -43.65 30.81
CA PRO A 1012 17.81 -43.43 30.65
C PRO A 1012 18.53 -43.09 31.95
N LEU A 1013 18.00 -42.17 32.78
CA LEU A 1013 18.63 -41.77 34.04
C LEU A 1013 18.74 -42.93 35.04
N ILE A 1014 17.69 -43.73 35.20
CA ILE A 1014 17.70 -44.96 36.03
C ILE A 1014 18.77 -45.94 35.53
N ALA A 1015 18.85 -46.13 34.21
CA ALA A 1015 19.83 -47.04 33.61
C ALA A 1015 21.29 -46.55 33.76
N ILE A 1016 21.52 -45.24 33.68
CA ILE A 1016 22.84 -44.62 33.88
C ILE A 1016 23.26 -44.69 35.36
N ALA A 1017 22.34 -44.40 36.29
CA ALA A 1017 22.60 -44.49 37.72
C ALA A 1017 22.97 -45.94 38.14
N LEU A 1018 22.24 -46.94 37.66
CA LEU A 1018 22.56 -48.36 37.91
C LEU A 1018 23.87 -48.81 37.23
N HIS A 1019 24.22 -48.26 36.06
CA HIS A 1019 25.53 -48.50 35.45
C HIS A 1019 26.70 -47.89 36.25
N ARG A 1020 26.44 -46.85 37.05
CA ARG A 1020 27.39 -46.25 37.99
C ARG A 1020 27.35 -46.86 39.40
N GLU A 1021 26.58 -47.93 39.59
CA GLU A 1021 26.30 -48.58 40.88
C GLU A 1021 25.59 -47.67 41.91
N ASP A 1022 25.07 -46.50 41.50
CA ASP A 1022 24.30 -45.59 42.35
C ASP A 1022 22.83 -45.98 42.40
N SER A 1023 22.54 -47.00 43.23
CA SER A 1023 21.18 -47.43 43.55
C SER A 1023 20.33 -46.32 44.18
N SER A 1024 20.93 -45.33 44.87
CA SER A 1024 20.20 -44.25 45.54
C SER A 1024 19.60 -43.28 44.52
N ALA A 1025 20.41 -42.80 43.58
CA ALA A 1025 19.95 -41.98 42.46
C ALA A 1025 18.97 -42.76 41.57
N ALA A 1026 19.24 -44.04 41.29
CA ALA A 1026 18.36 -44.89 40.49
C ALA A 1026 16.96 -45.01 41.09
N ILE A 1027 16.86 -45.24 42.40
CA ILE A 1027 15.57 -45.30 43.12
C ILE A 1027 14.93 -43.90 43.21
N GLY A 1028 15.73 -42.84 43.32
CA GLY A 1028 15.28 -41.45 43.23
C GLY A 1028 14.54 -41.17 41.91
N PHE A 1029 15.16 -41.48 40.77
CA PHE A 1029 14.52 -41.35 39.45
C PHE A 1029 13.32 -42.30 39.29
N ALA A 1030 13.40 -43.53 39.83
CA ALA A 1030 12.31 -44.50 39.76
C ALA A 1030 11.04 -44.03 40.49
N ARG A 1031 11.14 -43.21 41.54
CA ARG A 1031 9.98 -42.57 42.19
C ARG A 1031 9.22 -41.63 41.23
N GLY A 1032 9.91 -40.95 40.31
CA GLY A 1032 9.29 -40.09 39.29
C GLY A 1032 8.41 -40.86 38.30
N LEU A 1033 8.66 -42.16 38.10
CA LEU A 1033 7.80 -43.04 37.29
C LEU A 1033 6.44 -43.36 37.95
N LEU A 1034 6.27 -43.00 39.23
CA LEU A 1034 5.06 -43.24 40.02
C LEU A 1034 4.26 -41.96 40.32
N ALA A 1035 4.71 -40.79 39.86
CA ALA A 1035 4.08 -39.51 40.12
C ALA A 1035 2.65 -39.43 39.54
N GLU A 1036 1.73 -38.73 40.20
CA GLU A 1036 0.30 -38.77 39.85
C GLU A 1036 -0.02 -38.15 38.48
N ASN A 1037 0.81 -37.20 38.04
CA ASN A 1037 0.78 -36.51 36.73
C ASN A 1037 1.43 -37.31 35.57
N GLN A 1038 2.12 -38.42 35.85
CA GLN A 1038 2.80 -39.27 34.86
C GLN A 1038 1.83 -40.06 33.96
N HIS A 1039 2.24 -40.43 32.74
CA HIS A 1039 1.58 -41.49 31.96
C HIS A 1039 1.62 -42.82 32.73
N PRO A 1040 0.47 -43.42 33.09
CA PRO A 1040 0.44 -44.50 34.07
C PRO A 1040 1.01 -45.81 33.50
N LEU A 1041 2.23 -46.16 33.92
CA LEU A 1041 2.94 -47.39 33.51
C LEU A 1041 2.12 -48.67 33.77
N PRO A 1042 2.25 -49.71 32.92
CA PRO A 1042 1.53 -50.98 33.07
C PRO A 1042 1.59 -51.54 34.50
N GLU A 1043 0.48 -52.09 34.98
CA GLU A 1043 0.27 -52.31 36.43
C GLU A 1043 1.33 -53.24 37.07
N LYS A 1044 1.80 -54.27 36.34
CA LYS A 1044 2.91 -55.14 36.77
C LYS A 1044 4.20 -54.35 37.02
N LEU A 1045 4.54 -53.43 36.11
CA LEU A 1045 5.73 -52.60 36.18
C LEU A 1045 5.60 -51.55 37.29
N SER A 1046 4.43 -50.89 37.38
CA SER A 1046 4.10 -49.98 38.48
C SER A 1046 4.22 -50.64 39.86
N ARG A 1047 3.80 -51.92 40.01
CA ARG A 1047 3.95 -52.67 41.26
C ARG A 1047 5.40 -53.01 41.60
N ALA A 1048 6.22 -53.40 40.61
CA ALA A 1048 7.64 -53.67 40.82
C ALA A 1048 8.41 -52.40 41.25
N ILE A 1049 8.14 -51.26 40.60
CA ILE A 1049 8.77 -49.98 40.94
C ILE A 1049 8.36 -49.50 42.34
N ARG A 1050 7.08 -49.67 42.73
CA ARG A 1050 6.61 -49.35 44.09
C ARG A 1050 7.39 -50.16 45.13
N ARG A 1051 7.46 -51.49 44.96
CA ARG A 1051 8.19 -52.35 45.89
C ARG A 1051 9.65 -51.91 46.08
N ALA A 1052 10.38 -51.64 44.99
CA ALA A 1052 11.75 -51.11 45.07
C ALA A 1052 11.84 -49.77 45.82
N CYS A 1053 10.85 -48.87 45.65
CA CYS A 1053 10.79 -47.61 46.38
C CYS A 1053 10.51 -47.81 47.88
N ASP A 1054 9.64 -48.76 48.22
CA ASP A 1054 9.19 -49.07 49.58
C ASP A 1054 10.30 -49.76 50.40
N GLU A 1055 10.96 -50.79 49.86
CA GLU A 1055 12.10 -51.46 50.52
C GLU A 1055 13.25 -50.47 50.79
N SER A 1056 13.47 -49.51 49.89
CA SER A 1056 14.47 -48.45 50.08
C SER A 1056 14.09 -47.45 51.19
N GLN A 1057 12.80 -47.15 51.37
CA GLN A 1057 12.31 -46.35 52.51
C GLN A 1057 12.44 -47.12 53.83
N ASN A 1058 12.27 -48.45 53.81
CA ASN A 1058 12.51 -49.33 54.96
C ASN A 1058 14.00 -49.53 55.28
N GLY A 1059 14.92 -49.04 54.44
CA GLY A 1059 16.37 -49.16 54.60
C GLY A 1059 16.99 -50.44 54.00
N ALA A 1060 16.18 -51.31 53.39
CA ALA A 1060 16.63 -52.56 52.76
C ALA A 1060 17.18 -52.31 51.35
N GLN A 1061 18.36 -51.67 51.25
CA GLN A 1061 18.89 -51.22 49.96
C GLN A 1061 19.28 -52.37 49.01
N GLU A 1062 19.67 -53.54 49.52
CA GLU A 1062 19.97 -54.72 48.68
C GLU A 1062 18.69 -55.27 48.02
N ASP A 1063 17.60 -55.44 48.80
CA ASP A 1063 16.29 -55.86 48.29
C ASP A 1063 15.70 -54.82 47.32
N ALA A 1064 15.82 -53.52 47.64
CA ALA A 1064 15.39 -52.43 46.78
C ALA A 1064 16.11 -52.43 45.41
N ALA A 1065 17.42 -52.68 45.39
CA ALA A 1065 18.19 -52.82 44.15
C ALA A 1065 17.77 -54.07 43.36
N ALA A 1066 17.48 -55.19 44.03
CA ALA A 1066 17.00 -56.42 43.40
C ALA A 1066 15.60 -56.25 42.76
N ASP A 1067 14.65 -55.60 43.45
CA ASP A 1067 13.33 -55.30 42.87
C ASP A 1067 13.43 -54.25 41.74
N LEU A 1068 14.34 -53.27 41.83
CA LEU A 1068 14.55 -52.32 40.73
C LEU A 1068 15.16 -53.00 39.50
N ALA A 1069 16.08 -53.95 39.68
CA ALA A 1069 16.59 -54.77 38.58
C ALA A 1069 15.49 -55.64 37.94
N SER A 1070 14.58 -56.19 38.75
CA SER A 1070 13.37 -56.90 38.29
C SER A 1070 12.44 -55.97 37.48
N ALA A 1071 12.20 -54.74 37.98
CA ALA A 1071 11.44 -53.72 37.27
C ALA A 1071 12.10 -53.32 35.93
N MET A 1072 13.43 -53.23 35.86
CA MET A 1072 14.14 -53.01 34.59
C MET A 1072 14.01 -54.19 33.61
N GLY A 1073 13.93 -55.42 34.10
CA GLY A 1073 13.59 -56.60 33.29
C GLY A 1073 12.22 -56.44 32.62
N LEU A 1074 11.18 -56.18 33.42
CA LEU A 1074 9.82 -55.91 32.95
C LEU A 1074 9.76 -54.70 32.01
N ALA A 1075 10.54 -53.65 32.25
CA ALA A 1075 10.59 -52.47 31.38
C ALA A 1075 11.24 -52.77 30.02
N ARG A 1076 12.22 -53.69 29.93
CA ARG A 1076 12.76 -54.20 28.66
C ARG A 1076 11.73 -55.06 27.91
N GLU A 1077 11.04 -55.98 28.59
CA GLU A 1077 9.96 -56.78 28.00
C GLU A 1077 8.84 -55.90 27.42
N LEU A 1078 8.46 -54.85 28.15
CA LEU A 1078 7.48 -53.85 27.75
C LEU A 1078 8.07 -52.74 26.84
N ARG A 1079 9.32 -52.90 26.38
CA ARG A 1079 10.04 -52.05 25.42
C ARG A 1079 10.11 -50.55 25.79
N TYR A 1080 10.27 -50.23 27.08
CA TYR A 1080 10.57 -48.86 27.55
C TYR A 1080 12.06 -48.50 27.45
N LEU A 1081 12.92 -49.52 27.29
CA LEU A 1081 14.39 -49.50 27.37
C LEU A 1081 15.04 -50.04 26.09
#